data_AF-A0A1A6Y6M1-F1
#
_entry.id   AF-A0A1A6Y6M1-F1
#
_cell.length_a   1.000
_cell.length_b   1.000
_cell.length_c   1.000
_cell.angle_alpha   90.00
_cell.angle_beta   90.00
_cell.angle_gamma   90.00
#
_symmetry.space_group_name_H-M   'P 1'
#
loop_
_entity.id
_entity.type
_entity.pdbx_description
1 polymer ?
#
loop_
_entity_poly.entity_id
_entity_poly.type
_entity_poly.pdbx_seq_one_letter_code
_entity_poly.pdbx_strand_id
1 'polypeptide(L)'
;MVVHCRLALCVGLACTPLAWASSAAAPDRDAALADIGRYRDQARWLDALGAIERASQQQPNDDLLFKLRVLTLGDIGNAWRAWELYQQRPELFDEAQRQRLEGDYLAKLVAWSLAYSSSEDSRLQEAESTLARMQRYLGREGTPPGQAPLRIRMDRLILLNRLGRHAEVREEARALQAEGHSLPDYVLPAVGDSLMGTLHPEEAIPVLQAAVAGDPTRDASRSELAYAYLESEQQEKAIDLLQAWHDKEPPWRWSNGKSPYANWSRYEADLNLAMVRAYSGDLPTAQRDLESMVDIAPGNGGLQSALGSVYMMRGWPRRALQRQQMAHVLDPRDIEARLGMEEAYVALQRDDLARPLHDDLVARYPTQPAVRRMDQAWRAHRGWQLKAWTDIGRSSGGGGISPLGNNDRRYGMEVQTPVLDDRWRLFALAERRSVDFQDQRIDPLWLGAGVRYRFGRLDAEAAVLRANDHIGDTGLRVGVGWQFNDAWHAGLVAARNDPEASMQARAAGITADSVGAQVAYRRSERTHWTFGASRFRYEDGNHRELFGTALEQRLLTRPRWLIDGLASAYASRGSRDDAPYFNPARDRMVEIGLRIDQQLWRHYERHFRHRLTVSLGDYWQDGHGSALVPSVSYLHEWQFGPGRVFEYGVRWSRPVYDGHRERHIGFEAALRWGD
;
A
#
# COMPACT_ATOMS: atom_id res chain seq x y z
N MET A 1 11.80 -22.37 -21.20
CA MET A 1 11.58 -22.15 -22.64
C MET A 1 11.22 -23.47 -23.30
N VAL A 2 9.93 -23.80 -23.32
CA VAL A 2 9.35 -24.87 -24.14
C VAL A 2 8.22 -24.19 -24.90
N VAL A 3 8.30 -24.22 -26.21
CA VAL A 3 7.39 -23.54 -27.13
C VAL A 3 6.02 -24.20 -27.02
N HIS A 4 5.00 -23.47 -26.57
CA HIS A 4 3.61 -23.91 -26.69
C HIS A 4 2.95 -23.21 -27.86
N CYS A 5 2.82 -24.00 -28.93
CA CYS A 5 2.11 -23.70 -30.15
C CYS A 5 0.65 -23.29 -29.88
N ARG A 6 0.21 -22.32 -30.65
CA ARG A 6 -1.18 -21.93 -30.86
C ARG A 6 -1.98 -23.15 -31.34
N LEU A 7 -3.06 -23.50 -30.65
CA LEU A 7 -4.09 -24.40 -31.16
C LEU A 7 -5.34 -23.57 -31.45
N ALA A 8 -5.37 -23.03 -32.67
CA ALA A 8 -6.58 -22.59 -33.34
C ALA A 8 -6.90 -23.63 -34.43
N LEU A 9 -8.18 -23.99 -34.52
CA LEU A 9 -8.86 -24.61 -35.67
C LEU A 9 -8.26 -25.90 -36.25
N CYS A 10 -8.92 -27.03 -35.96
CA CYS A 10 -9.09 -28.13 -36.91
C CYS A 10 -10.48 -28.76 -36.72
N VAL A 11 -11.51 -28.14 -37.32
CA VAL A 11 -12.73 -28.85 -37.70
C VAL A 11 -12.43 -29.51 -39.05
N GLY A 12 -11.98 -30.76 -39.00
CA GLY A 12 -11.78 -31.61 -40.17
C GLY A 12 -13.01 -32.47 -40.39
N LEU A 13 -13.84 -32.04 -41.35
CA LEU A 13 -14.90 -32.83 -41.97
C LEU A 13 -14.34 -34.16 -42.50
N ALA A 14 -14.90 -35.28 -42.02
CA ALA A 14 -14.80 -36.57 -42.69
C ALA A 14 -16.23 -37.10 -42.92
N CYS A 15 -16.81 -36.72 -44.06
CA CYS A 15 -18.00 -37.38 -44.61
C CYS A 15 -17.53 -38.54 -45.49
N THR A 16 -17.80 -39.77 -45.08
CA THR A 16 -17.82 -40.94 -45.97
C THR A 16 -19.21 -41.57 -45.91
N PRO A 17 -19.92 -41.77 -47.04
CA PRO A 17 -21.21 -42.44 -47.05
C PRO A 17 -20.98 -43.95 -47.15
N LEU A 18 -21.25 -44.70 -46.08
CA LEU A 18 -21.48 -46.14 -46.17
C LEU A 18 -22.99 -46.34 -46.34
N ALA A 19 -23.40 -46.40 -47.60
CA ALA A 19 -24.75 -46.80 -47.99
C ALA A 19 -24.92 -48.31 -47.80
N TRP A 20 -25.50 -48.71 -46.67
CA TRP A 20 -26.24 -49.96 -46.55
C TRP A 20 -27.72 -49.59 -46.49
N ALA A 21 -28.38 -49.70 -47.63
CA ALA A 21 -29.82 -49.55 -47.75
C ALA A 21 -30.49 -50.80 -47.15
N SER A 22 -30.73 -50.75 -45.83
CA SER A 22 -31.89 -51.43 -45.25
C SER A 22 -33.06 -50.47 -45.42
N SER A 23 -34.07 -50.87 -46.19
CA SER A 23 -35.35 -50.18 -46.28
C SER A 23 -36.11 -50.36 -44.95
N ALA A 24 -35.65 -49.68 -43.91
CA ALA A 24 -36.46 -49.40 -42.73
C ALA A 24 -37.39 -48.23 -43.07
N ALA A 25 -38.68 -48.41 -42.82
CA ALA A 25 -39.66 -47.33 -42.93
C ALA A 25 -39.14 -46.07 -42.22
N ALA A 26 -39.41 -44.90 -42.79
CA ALA A 26 -39.07 -43.61 -42.19
C ALA A 26 -39.42 -43.66 -40.69
N PRO A 27 -38.46 -43.40 -39.77
CA PRO A 27 -38.80 -43.39 -38.36
C PRO A 27 -39.94 -42.41 -38.18
N ASP A 28 -41.00 -42.90 -37.55
CA ASP A 28 -42.16 -42.12 -37.22
C ASP A 28 -41.69 -40.86 -36.48
N ARG A 29 -42.03 -39.69 -37.00
CA ARG A 29 -41.69 -38.40 -36.41
C ARG A 29 -42.06 -38.39 -34.92
N ASP A 30 -43.16 -39.04 -34.59
CA ASP A 30 -43.68 -39.12 -33.23
C ASP A 30 -42.82 -40.05 -32.35
N ALA A 31 -42.25 -41.12 -32.91
CA ALA A 31 -41.29 -41.97 -32.21
C ALA A 31 -39.97 -41.23 -31.91
N ALA A 32 -39.48 -40.44 -32.88
CA ALA A 32 -38.28 -39.61 -32.67
C ALA A 32 -38.51 -38.53 -31.61
N LEU A 33 -39.67 -37.87 -31.63
CA LEU A 33 -40.06 -36.88 -30.62
C LEU A 33 -40.24 -37.50 -29.23
N ALA A 34 -40.81 -38.71 -29.14
CA ALA A 34 -40.93 -39.44 -27.87
C ALA A 34 -39.57 -39.77 -27.26
N ASP A 35 -38.60 -40.19 -28.07
CA ASP A 35 -37.23 -40.45 -27.63
C ASP A 35 -36.52 -39.17 -27.15
N ILE A 36 -36.66 -38.07 -27.89
CA ILE A 36 -36.10 -36.77 -27.51
C ILE A 36 -36.71 -36.29 -26.19
N GLY A 37 -38.03 -36.38 -26.04
CA GLY A 37 -38.74 -36.04 -24.80
C GLY A 37 -38.20 -36.82 -23.61
N ARG A 38 -38.10 -38.14 -23.75
CA ARG A 38 -37.55 -39.03 -22.71
C ARG A 38 -36.13 -38.65 -22.31
N TYR A 39 -35.24 -38.35 -23.26
CA TYR A 39 -33.87 -37.92 -22.93
C TYR A 39 -33.85 -36.57 -22.21
N ARG A 40 -34.68 -35.62 -22.62
CA ARG A 40 -34.79 -34.31 -21.96
C ARG A 40 -35.36 -34.42 -20.55
N ASP A 41 -36.40 -35.24 -20.34
CA ASP A 41 -37.00 -35.48 -19.02
C ASP A 41 -36.02 -36.14 -18.05
N GLN A 42 -35.08 -36.95 -18.57
CA GLN A 42 -34.00 -37.58 -17.79
C GLN A 42 -32.76 -36.69 -17.65
N ALA A 43 -32.80 -35.44 -18.11
CA ALA A 43 -31.64 -34.54 -18.19
C ALA A 43 -30.42 -35.11 -18.95
N ARG A 44 -30.66 -36.05 -19.87
CA ARG A 44 -29.65 -36.63 -20.76
C ARG A 44 -29.47 -35.75 -21.99
N TRP A 45 -29.00 -34.53 -21.77
CA TRP A 45 -29.01 -33.47 -22.77
C TRP A 45 -28.19 -33.77 -24.03
N LEU A 46 -27.04 -34.44 -23.89
CA LEU A 46 -26.21 -34.83 -25.03
C LEU A 46 -26.88 -35.90 -25.89
N ASP A 47 -27.56 -36.86 -25.27
CA ASP A 47 -28.33 -37.88 -25.98
C ASP A 47 -29.55 -37.27 -26.68
N ALA A 48 -30.23 -36.33 -26.01
CA ALA A 48 -31.31 -35.54 -26.59
C ALA A 48 -30.83 -34.76 -27.82
N LEU A 49 -29.71 -34.04 -27.71
CA LEU A 49 -29.13 -33.29 -28.83
C LEU A 49 -28.76 -34.22 -29.99
N GLY A 50 -28.13 -35.37 -29.72
CA GLY A 50 -27.80 -36.36 -30.73
C GLY A 50 -29.04 -36.98 -31.42
N ALA A 51 -30.14 -37.14 -30.71
CA ALA A 51 -31.42 -37.56 -31.29
C ALA A 51 -32.06 -36.45 -32.14
N ILE A 52 -32.04 -35.20 -31.67
CA ILE A 52 -32.55 -34.03 -32.41
C ILE A 52 -31.79 -33.82 -33.72
N GLU A 53 -30.45 -33.88 -33.71
CA GLU A 53 -29.63 -33.70 -34.91
C GLU A 53 -29.92 -34.78 -35.96
N ARG A 54 -30.10 -36.05 -35.55
CA ARG A 54 -30.49 -37.15 -36.47
C ARG A 54 -31.88 -36.95 -37.05
N ALA A 55 -32.86 -36.56 -36.24
CA ALA A 55 -34.21 -36.27 -36.72
C ALA A 55 -34.23 -35.05 -37.66
N SER A 56 -33.44 -34.01 -37.36
CA SER A 56 -33.33 -32.79 -38.17
C SER A 56 -32.67 -33.02 -39.53
N GLN A 57 -31.78 -34.01 -39.67
CA GLN A 57 -31.23 -34.40 -40.97
C GLN A 57 -32.29 -34.97 -41.91
N GLN A 58 -33.29 -35.65 -41.36
CA GLN A 58 -34.39 -36.25 -42.11
C GLN A 58 -35.54 -35.25 -42.35
N GLN A 59 -35.73 -34.30 -41.43
CA GLN A 59 -36.79 -33.29 -41.47
C GLN A 59 -36.21 -31.87 -41.23
N PRO A 60 -35.45 -31.31 -42.20
CA PRO A 60 -34.67 -30.08 -42.00
C PRO A 60 -35.49 -28.80 -41.79
N ASN A 61 -36.80 -28.83 -42.12
CA ASN A 61 -37.70 -27.70 -41.99
C ASN A 61 -38.72 -27.85 -40.85
N ASP A 62 -38.55 -28.84 -39.96
CA ASP A 62 -39.45 -29.01 -38.82
C ASP A 62 -39.17 -27.98 -37.72
N ASP A 63 -40.14 -27.10 -37.47
CA ASP A 63 -40.03 -26.02 -36.49
C ASP A 63 -39.91 -26.51 -35.04
N LEU A 64 -40.54 -27.65 -34.70
CA LEU A 64 -40.46 -28.23 -33.37
C LEU A 64 -39.07 -28.83 -33.13
N LEU A 65 -38.49 -29.54 -34.09
CA LEU A 65 -37.12 -30.04 -34.01
C LEU A 65 -36.11 -28.91 -33.94
N PHE A 66 -36.30 -27.83 -34.71
CA PHE A 66 -35.48 -26.62 -34.62
C PHE A 66 -35.58 -25.99 -33.22
N LYS A 67 -36.79 -25.78 -32.71
CA LYS A 67 -37.03 -25.24 -31.37
C LYS A 67 -36.40 -26.11 -30.29
N LEU A 68 -36.59 -27.43 -30.33
CA LEU A 68 -35.99 -28.38 -29.40
C LEU A 68 -34.46 -28.36 -29.46
N ARG A 69 -33.87 -28.21 -30.65
CA ARG A 69 -32.42 -28.06 -30.82
C ARG A 69 -31.90 -26.84 -30.08
N VAL A 70 -32.53 -25.69 -30.29
CA VAL A 70 -32.14 -24.42 -29.65
C VAL A 70 -32.26 -24.51 -28.13
N LEU A 71 -33.40 -24.98 -27.63
CA LEU A 71 -33.62 -25.12 -26.18
C LEU A 71 -32.65 -26.13 -25.55
N THR A 72 -32.38 -27.27 -26.21
CA THR A 72 -31.43 -28.27 -25.73
C THR A 72 -29.99 -27.74 -25.71
N LEU A 73 -29.58 -26.96 -26.72
CA LEU A 73 -28.28 -26.28 -26.70
C LEU A 73 -28.15 -25.30 -25.52
N GLY A 74 -29.23 -24.59 -25.21
CA GLY A 74 -29.32 -23.74 -24.01
C GLY A 74 -29.17 -24.56 -22.72
N ASP A 75 -29.92 -25.66 -22.59
CA ASP A 75 -29.88 -26.56 -21.43
C ASP A 75 -28.48 -27.21 -21.21
N ILE A 76 -27.72 -27.43 -22.29
CA ILE A 76 -26.31 -27.92 -22.24
C ILE A 76 -25.32 -26.81 -21.81
N GLY A 77 -25.72 -25.55 -21.86
CA GLY A 77 -24.85 -24.40 -21.60
C GLY A 77 -24.10 -23.88 -22.83
N ASN A 78 -24.46 -24.33 -24.05
CA ASN A 78 -23.99 -23.72 -25.30
C ASN A 78 -24.84 -22.50 -25.68
N ALA A 79 -24.89 -21.53 -24.76
CA ALA A 79 -25.74 -20.36 -24.84
C ALA A 79 -25.45 -19.49 -26.08
N TRP A 80 -24.19 -19.40 -26.51
CA TRP A 80 -23.82 -18.68 -27.73
C TRP A 80 -24.50 -19.29 -28.96
N ARG A 81 -24.37 -20.61 -29.17
CA ARG A 81 -24.96 -21.28 -30.33
C ARG A 81 -26.48 -21.32 -30.26
N ALA A 82 -27.05 -21.49 -29.08
CA ALA A 82 -28.48 -21.41 -28.86
C ALA A 82 -29.03 -20.03 -29.28
N TRP A 83 -28.40 -18.95 -28.82
CA TRP A 83 -28.77 -17.58 -29.19
C TRP A 83 -28.60 -17.30 -30.69
N GLU A 84 -27.48 -17.73 -31.29
CA GLU A 84 -27.24 -17.57 -32.73
C GLU A 84 -28.31 -18.24 -33.60
N LEU A 85 -28.76 -19.44 -33.22
CA LEU A 85 -29.83 -20.15 -33.91
C LEU A 85 -31.21 -19.50 -33.66
N TYR A 86 -31.48 -19.10 -32.42
CA TYR A 86 -32.69 -18.35 -32.05
C TYR A 86 -32.88 -17.11 -32.93
N GLN A 87 -31.83 -16.32 -33.14
CA GLN A 87 -31.87 -15.10 -33.95
C GLN A 87 -32.25 -15.33 -35.42
N GLN A 88 -32.16 -16.57 -35.92
CA GLN A 88 -32.55 -16.91 -37.29
C GLN A 88 -34.06 -17.11 -37.45
N ARG A 89 -34.76 -17.55 -36.39
CA ARG A 89 -36.21 -17.82 -36.38
C ARG A 89 -36.85 -17.39 -35.04
N PRO A 90 -36.83 -16.09 -34.69
CA PRO A 90 -37.31 -15.61 -33.39
C PRO A 90 -38.80 -15.85 -33.14
N GLU A 91 -39.61 -15.96 -34.20
CA GLU A 91 -41.05 -16.21 -34.18
C GLU A 91 -41.44 -17.56 -33.57
N LEU A 92 -40.53 -18.53 -33.52
CA LEU A 92 -40.78 -19.87 -32.96
C LEU A 92 -40.73 -19.91 -31.42
N PHE A 93 -40.24 -18.85 -30.79
CA PHE A 93 -40.01 -18.76 -29.36
C PHE A 93 -40.98 -17.78 -28.72
N ASP A 94 -41.58 -18.20 -27.61
CA ASP A 94 -42.38 -17.30 -26.76
C ASP A 94 -41.48 -16.33 -25.99
N GLU A 95 -42.08 -15.32 -25.37
CA GLU A 95 -41.36 -14.24 -24.69
C GLU A 95 -40.44 -14.77 -23.57
N ALA A 96 -40.90 -15.74 -22.79
CA ALA A 96 -40.11 -16.33 -21.71
C ALA A 96 -38.89 -17.10 -22.26
N GLN A 97 -39.05 -17.82 -23.37
CA GLN A 97 -37.94 -18.51 -24.04
C GLN A 97 -36.94 -17.53 -24.64
N ARG A 98 -37.40 -16.44 -25.24
CA ARG A 98 -36.54 -15.36 -25.78
C ARG A 98 -35.69 -14.75 -24.68
N GLN A 99 -36.32 -14.28 -23.60
CA GLN A 99 -35.63 -13.70 -22.45
C GLN A 99 -34.63 -14.66 -21.82
N ARG A 100 -34.96 -15.96 -21.73
CA ARG A 100 -34.03 -16.99 -21.23
C ARG A 100 -32.80 -17.12 -22.13
N LEU A 101 -32.99 -17.27 -23.45
CA LEU A 101 -31.91 -17.47 -24.42
C LEU A 101 -30.98 -16.25 -24.50
N GLU A 102 -31.55 -15.05 -24.47
CA GLU A 102 -30.79 -13.80 -24.46
C GLU A 102 -30.05 -13.60 -23.13
N GLY A 103 -30.70 -13.88 -21.99
CA GLY A 103 -30.07 -13.85 -20.67
C GLY A 103 -28.91 -14.85 -20.55
N ASP A 104 -29.09 -16.10 -21.01
CA ASP A 104 -28.03 -17.12 -21.03
C ASP A 104 -26.84 -16.71 -21.90
N TYR A 105 -27.11 -16.08 -23.05
CA TYR A 105 -26.08 -15.55 -23.93
C TYR A 105 -25.29 -14.41 -23.27
N LEU A 106 -25.97 -13.44 -22.65
CA LEU A 106 -25.31 -12.35 -21.94
C LEU A 106 -24.48 -12.88 -20.76
N ALA A 107 -25.00 -13.83 -19.98
CA ALA A 107 -24.26 -14.49 -18.90
C ALA A 107 -23.00 -15.20 -19.43
N LYS A 108 -23.08 -15.84 -20.59
CA LYS A 108 -21.92 -16.49 -21.24
C LYS A 108 -20.86 -15.47 -21.64
N LEU A 109 -21.26 -14.31 -22.14
CA LEU A 109 -20.34 -13.21 -22.45
C LEU A 109 -19.68 -12.65 -21.19
N VAL A 110 -20.41 -12.51 -20.08
CA VAL A 110 -19.81 -12.13 -18.79
C VAL A 110 -18.72 -13.11 -18.40
N ALA A 111 -19.01 -14.42 -18.44
CA ALA A 111 -18.01 -15.45 -18.13
C ALA A 111 -16.77 -15.37 -19.04
N TRP A 112 -16.94 -15.10 -20.34
CA TRP A 112 -15.81 -14.91 -21.26
C TRP A 112 -15.03 -13.62 -21.02
N SER A 113 -15.69 -12.56 -20.54
CA SER A 113 -15.02 -11.29 -20.22
C SER A 113 -14.02 -11.38 -19.05
N LEU A 114 -14.14 -12.43 -18.24
CA LEU A 114 -13.23 -12.73 -17.13
C LEU A 114 -11.99 -13.54 -17.55
N ALA A 115 -11.96 -14.04 -18.79
CA ALA A 115 -10.81 -14.80 -19.29
C ALA A 115 -9.58 -13.91 -19.49
N TYR A 116 -8.39 -14.52 -19.42
CA TYR A 116 -7.14 -13.82 -19.69
C TYR A 116 -7.08 -13.31 -21.13
N SER A 117 -6.72 -12.03 -21.29
CA SER A 117 -6.54 -11.41 -22.60
C SER A 117 -5.18 -11.72 -23.21
N SER A 118 -5.10 -11.63 -24.53
CA SER A 118 -3.87 -11.80 -25.29
C SER A 118 -2.87 -10.64 -25.07
N SER A 119 -3.36 -9.45 -24.72
CA SER A 119 -2.54 -8.27 -24.40
C SER A 119 -3.16 -7.45 -23.26
N GLU A 120 -2.33 -6.67 -22.55
CA GLU A 120 -2.79 -5.74 -21.50
C GLU A 120 -3.74 -4.67 -22.05
N ASP A 121 -3.48 -4.15 -23.25
CA ASP A 121 -4.31 -3.10 -23.87
C ASP A 121 -5.73 -3.60 -24.18
N SER A 122 -5.86 -4.87 -24.57
CA SER A 122 -7.16 -5.49 -24.87
C SER A 122 -7.89 -6.06 -23.64
N ARG A 123 -7.33 -5.95 -22.43
CA ARG A 123 -7.78 -6.72 -21.25
C ARG A 123 -9.21 -6.48 -20.79
N LEU A 124 -9.75 -5.29 -21.08
CA LEU A 124 -11.11 -4.89 -20.74
C LEU A 124 -12.06 -4.87 -21.94
N GLN A 125 -11.56 -5.04 -23.17
CA GLN A 125 -12.35 -4.87 -24.38
C GLN A 125 -13.57 -5.81 -24.41
N GLU A 126 -13.41 -7.05 -23.95
CA GLU A 126 -14.52 -8.00 -23.88
C GLU A 126 -15.56 -7.61 -22.82
N ALA A 127 -15.12 -7.11 -21.65
CA ALA A 127 -16.01 -6.63 -20.60
C ALA A 127 -16.79 -5.38 -21.05
N GLU A 128 -16.10 -4.43 -21.70
CA GLU A 128 -16.69 -3.23 -22.27
C GLU A 128 -17.70 -3.56 -23.37
N SER A 129 -17.34 -4.46 -24.29
CA SER A 129 -18.22 -4.88 -25.38
C SER A 129 -19.46 -5.61 -24.86
N THR A 130 -19.29 -6.43 -23.82
CA THR A 130 -20.39 -7.14 -23.17
C THR A 130 -21.33 -6.18 -22.47
N LEU A 131 -20.79 -5.20 -21.73
CA LEU A 131 -21.62 -4.19 -21.07
C LEU A 131 -22.41 -3.35 -22.10
N ALA A 132 -21.78 -2.98 -23.22
CA ALA A 132 -22.47 -2.28 -24.31
C ALA A 132 -23.54 -3.14 -25.01
N ARG A 133 -23.37 -4.47 -25.07
CA ARG A 133 -24.41 -5.40 -25.55
C ARG A 133 -25.58 -5.46 -24.57
N MET A 134 -25.32 -5.58 -23.27
CA MET A 134 -26.37 -5.53 -22.25
C MET A 134 -27.16 -4.22 -22.31
N GLN A 135 -26.49 -3.07 -22.42
CA GLN A 135 -27.16 -1.77 -22.53
C GLN A 135 -28.06 -1.65 -23.76
N ARG A 136 -27.61 -2.17 -24.92
CA ARG A 136 -28.43 -2.19 -26.14
C ARG A 136 -29.64 -3.10 -26.01
N TYR A 137 -29.51 -4.24 -25.33
CA TYR A 137 -30.63 -5.13 -25.04
C TYR A 137 -31.70 -4.39 -24.22
N LEU A 138 -31.31 -3.77 -23.10
CA LEU A 138 -32.21 -3.00 -22.25
C LEU A 138 -32.85 -1.81 -22.97
N GLY A 139 -32.06 -1.10 -23.79
CA GLY A 139 -32.54 0.04 -24.58
C GLY A 139 -33.54 -0.32 -25.67
N ARG A 140 -33.45 -1.51 -26.28
CA ARG A 140 -34.43 -2.00 -27.27
C ARG A 140 -35.81 -2.23 -26.65
N GLU A 141 -35.84 -2.69 -25.41
CA GLU A 141 -37.09 -2.90 -24.68
C GLU A 141 -37.63 -1.61 -24.03
N GLY A 142 -36.87 -0.51 -24.10
CA GLY A 142 -37.20 0.73 -23.37
C GLY A 142 -37.10 0.57 -21.86
N THR A 143 -36.46 -0.51 -21.38
CA THR A 143 -36.39 -0.89 -19.97
C THR A 143 -35.24 -0.14 -19.30
N PRO A 144 -35.51 0.71 -18.29
CA PRO A 144 -34.46 1.32 -17.48
C PRO A 144 -33.59 0.23 -16.80
N PRO A 145 -32.28 0.44 -16.59
CA PRO A 145 -31.41 -0.57 -15.98
C PRO A 145 -31.89 -1.11 -14.62
N GLY A 146 -32.53 -0.25 -13.80
CA GLY A 146 -33.12 -0.67 -12.52
C GLY A 146 -34.39 -1.52 -12.64
N GLN A 147 -35.00 -1.61 -13.82
CA GLN A 147 -36.19 -2.42 -14.12
C GLN A 147 -35.86 -3.63 -15.01
N ALA A 148 -34.58 -3.83 -15.34
CA ALA A 148 -34.12 -4.97 -16.11
C ALA A 148 -34.42 -6.30 -15.38
N PRO A 149 -34.56 -7.42 -16.13
CA PRO A 149 -34.67 -8.74 -15.51
C PRO A 149 -33.60 -8.98 -14.46
N LEU A 150 -33.99 -9.53 -13.31
CA LEU A 150 -33.13 -9.64 -12.11
C LEU A 150 -31.76 -10.25 -12.42
N ARG A 151 -31.72 -11.31 -13.24
CA ARG A 151 -30.47 -11.97 -13.63
C ARG A 151 -29.51 -11.04 -14.38
N ILE A 152 -30.01 -10.19 -15.28
CA ILE A 152 -29.17 -9.23 -16.02
C ILE A 152 -28.58 -8.19 -15.07
N ARG A 153 -29.36 -7.71 -14.08
CA ARG A 153 -28.86 -6.80 -13.03
C ARG A 153 -27.74 -7.47 -12.22
N MET A 154 -27.90 -8.75 -11.87
CA MET A 154 -26.90 -9.53 -11.14
C MET A 154 -25.62 -9.76 -11.96
N ASP A 155 -25.73 -10.21 -13.21
CA ASP A 155 -24.59 -10.44 -14.10
C ASP A 155 -23.83 -9.13 -14.41
N ARG A 156 -24.55 -8.01 -14.47
CA ARG A 156 -23.96 -6.67 -14.67
C ARG A 156 -23.03 -6.27 -13.52
N LEU A 157 -23.31 -6.66 -12.28
CA LEU A 157 -22.42 -6.37 -11.14
C LEU A 157 -21.00 -6.91 -11.36
N ILE A 158 -20.89 -8.10 -11.96
CA ILE A 158 -19.61 -8.75 -12.25
C ILE A 158 -18.84 -7.95 -13.31
N LEU A 159 -19.51 -7.50 -14.37
CA LEU A 159 -18.89 -6.65 -15.40
C LEU A 159 -18.44 -5.31 -14.84
N LEU A 160 -19.28 -4.66 -14.03
CA LEU A 160 -18.96 -3.38 -13.41
C LEU A 160 -17.74 -3.51 -12.49
N ASN A 161 -17.68 -4.59 -11.69
CA ASN A 161 -16.50 -4.91 -10.88
C ASN A 161 -15.25 -5.10 -11.75
N ARG A 162 -15.33 -5.93 -12.81
CA ARG A 162 -14.22 -6.17 -13.75
C ARG A 162 -13.71 -4.90 -14.42
N LEU A 163 -14.59 -3.94 -14.67
CA LEU A 163 -14.27 -2.62 -15.25
C LEU A 163 -13.77 -1.61 -14.20
N GLY A 164 -13.69 -1.98 -12.93
CA GLY A 164 -13.28 -1.10 -11.82
C GLY A 164 -14.34 -0.05 -11.44
N ARG A 165 -15.60 -0.24 -11.87
CA ARG A 165 -16.74 0.63 -11.56
C ARG A 165 -17.36 0.26 -10.20
N HIS A 166 -16.51 0.13 -9.19
CA HIS A 166 -16.87 -0.40 -7.87
C HIS A 166 -17.96 0.40 -7.15
N ALA A 167 -18.00 1.73 -7.34
CA ALA A 167 -19.05 2.56 -6.77
C ALA A 167 -20.43 2.18 -7.32
N GLU A 168 -20.55 1.90 -8.61
CA GLU A 168 -21.82 1.48 -9.22
C GLU A 168 -22.24 0.09 -8.76
N VAL A 169 -21.30 -0.85 -8.59
CA VAL A 169 -21.58 -2.17 -8.00
C VAL A 169 -22.20 -2.01 -6.61
N ARG A 170 -21.60 -1.16 -5.77
CA ARG A 170 -22.09 -0.93 -4.40
C ARG A 170 -23.50 -0.36 -4.39
N GLU A 171 -23.76 0.68 -5.17
CA GLU A 171 -25.10 1.31 -5.21
C GLU A 171 -26.16 0.35 -5.78
N GLU A 172 -25.84 -0.42 -6.83
CA GLU A 172 -26.78 -1.37 -7.43
C GLU A 172 -27.04 -2.59 -6.53
N ALA A 173 -26.00 -3.11 -5.84
CA ALA A 173 -26.16 -4.17 -4.85
C ALA A 173 -27.05 -3.74 -3.67
N ARG A 174 -26.86 -2.51 -3.15
CA ARG A 174 -27.72 -1.95 -2.10
C ARG A 174 -29.16 -1.76 -2.58
N ALA A 175 -29.36 -1.30 -3.81
CA ALA A 175 -30.70 -1.16 -4.39
C ALA A 175 -31.41 -2.52 -4.49
N LEU A 176 -30.74 -3.55 -5.01
CA LEU A 176 -31.29 -4.92 -5.09
C LEU A 176 -31.69 -5.46 -3.72
N GLN A 177 -30.86 -5.24 -2.70
CA GLN A 177 -31.16 -5.66 -1.33
C GLN A 177 -32.34 -4.87 -0.73
N ALA A 178 -32.44 -3.56 -0.98
CA ALA A 178 -33.54 -2.73 -0.53
C ALA A 178 -34.88 -3.11 -1.19
N GLU A 179 -34.83 -3.63 -2.42
CA GLU A 179 -35.98 -4.22 -3.14
C GLU A 179 -36.37 -5.61 -2.62
N GLY A 180 -35.60 -6.19 -1.68
CA GLY A 180 -35.86 -7.50 -1.08
C GLY A 180 -35.25 -8.68 -1.84
N HIS A 181 -34.37 -8.44 -2.80
CA HIS A 181 -33.66 -9.50 -3.52
C HIS A 181 -32.39 -9.94 -2.78
N SER A 182 -32.22 -11.24 -2.57
CA SER A 182 -30.97 -11.81 -2.09
C SER A 182 -29.93 -11.86 -3.21
N LEU A 183 -28.67 -11.59 -2.86
CA LEU A 183 -27.55 -11.70 -3.79
C LEU A 183 -27.10 -13.17 -3.87
N PRO A 184 -27.05 -13.79 -5.05
CA PRO A 184 -26.64 -15.19 -5.21
C PRO A 184 -25.11 -15.36 -5.09
N ASP A 185 -24.66 -16.57 -4.72
CA ASP A 185 -23.25 -16.88 -4.40
C ASP A 185 -22.23 -16.46 -5.47
N TYR A 186 -22.60 -16.55 -6.75
CA TYR A 186 -21.69 -16.19 -7.85
C TYR A 186 -21.44 -14.67 -7.97
N VAL A 187 -22.29 -13.84 -7.36
CA VAL A 187 -22.20 -12.36 -7.37
C VAL A 187 -21.46 -11.82 -6.15
N LEU A 188 -21.57 -12.52 -5.01
CA LEU A 188 -21.02 -12.05 -3.73
C LEU A 188 -19.54 -11.64 -3.79
N PRO A 189 -18.62 -12.36 -4.47
CA PRO A 189 -17.22 -11.93 -4.56
C PRO A 189 -17.06 -10.57 -5.26
N ALA A 190 -17.75 -10.35 -6.38
CA ALA A 190 -17.67 -9.08 -7.12
C ALA A 190 -18.19 -7.89 -6.29
N VAL A 191 -19.21 -8.13 -5.45
CA VAL A 191 -19.73 -7.13 -4.51
C VAL A 191 -18.76 -6.90 -3.36
N GLY A 192 -18.21 -7.97 -2.77
CA GLY A 192 -17.21 -7.91 -1.71
C GLY A 192 -15.95 -7.14 -2.14
N ASP A 193 -15.36 -7.52 -3.27
CA ASP A 193 -14.21 -6.82 -3.87
C ASP A 193 -14.54 -5.35 -4.18
N SER A 194 -15.75 -5.03 -4.65
CA SER A 194 -16.14 -3.64 -4.91
C SER A 194 -16.35 -2.81 -3.62
N LEU A 195 -16.78 -3.43 -2.54
CA LEU A 195 -16.82 -2.79 -1.22
C LEU A 195 -15.39 -2.50 -0.73
N MET A 196 -14.45 -3.44 -0.90
CA MET A 196 -13.03 -3.22 -0.62
C MET A 196 -12.44 -2.12 -1.51
N GLY A 197 -12.68 -2.15 -2.82
CA GLY A 197 -12.23 -1.16 -3.80
C GLY A 197 -12.83 0.24 -3.63
N THR A 198 -13.89 0.37 -2.81
CA THR A 198 -14.45 1.67 -2.39
C THR A 198 -14.15 2.02 -0.94
N LEU A 199 -13.28 1.28 -0.27
CA LEU A 199 -12.86 1.51 1.12
C LEU A 199 -13.94 1.24 2.19
N HIS A 200 -14.81 0.25 2.00
CA HIS A 200 -15.88 -0.13 2.95
C HIS A 200 -15.69 -1.56 3.49
N PRO A 201 -14.59 -1.86 4.21
CA PRO A 201 -14.26 -3.22 4.63
C PRO A 201 -15.28 -3.80 5.62
N GLU A 202 -15.86 -2.99 6.50
CA GLU A 202 -16.87 -3.44 7.47
C GLU A 202 -18.16 -3.94 6.79
N GLU A 203 -18.57 -3.30 5.69
CA GLU A 203 -19.68 -3.76 4.85
C GLU A 203 -19.30 -4.99 4.01
N ALA A 204 -18.03 -5.10 3.61
CA ALA A 204 -17.53 -6.24 2.83
C ALA A 204 -17.51 -7.54 3.63
N ILE A 205 -17.20 -7.50 4.94
CA ILE A 205 -17.08 -8.67 5.80
C ILE A 205 -18.30 -9.61 5.73
N PRO A 206 -19.54 -9.18 5.99
CA PRO A 206 -20.69 -10.10 5.94
C PRO A 206 -20.94 -10.66 4.53
N VAL A 207 -20.67 -9.87 3.47
CA VAL A 207 -20.80 -10.32 2.07
C VAL A 207 -19.76 -11.40 1.75
N LEU A 208 -18.50 -11.19 2.16
CA LEU A 208 -17.40 -12.13 1.94
C LEU A 208 -17.51 -13.38 2.82
N GLN A 209 -18.04 -13.26 4.04
CA GLN A 209 -18.40 -14.41 4.87
C GLN A 209 -19.44 -15.29 4.17
N ALA A 210 -20.48 -14.69 3.60
CA ALA A 210 -21.48 -15.41 2.82
C ALA A 210 -20.86 -16.04 1.54
N ALA A 211 -19.96 -15.32 0.86
CA ALA A 211 -19.25 -15.86 -0.32
C ALA A 211 -18.40 -17.09 0.02
N VAL A 212 -17.68 -17.08 1.14
CA VAL A 212 -16.88 -18.22 1.62
C VAL A 212 -17.76 -19.39 2.06
N ALA A 213 -18.92 -19.11 2.66
CA ALA A 213 -19.87 -20.15 3.05
C ALA A 213 -20.55 -20.83 1.86
N GLY A 214 -20.91 -20.05 0.82
CA GLY A 214 -21.57 -20.56 -0.40
C GLY A 214 -20.64 -21.36 -1.31
N ASP A 215 -19.37 -20.98 -1.42
CA ASP A 215 -18.34 -21.74 -2.15
C ASP A 215 -17.03 -21.83 -1.35
N PRO A 216 -16.91 -22.82 -0.45
CA PRO A 216 -15.70 -22.99 0.34
C PRO A 216 -14.47 -23.32 -0.50
N THR A 217 -14.60 -23.73 -1.77
CA THR A 217 -13.44 -24.08 -2.61
C THR A 217 -12.79 -22.87 -3.28
N ARG A 218 -13.42 -21.69 -3.16
CA ARG A 218 -12.92 -20.45 -3.75
C ARG A 218 -11.93 -19.76 -2.82
N ASP A 219 -10.66 -20.04 -3.04
CA ASP A 219 -9.53 -19.48 -2.27
C ASP A 219 -9.51 -17.94 -2.29
N ALA A 220 -9.85 -17.32 -3.43
CA ALA A 220 -9.92 -15.86 -3.56
C ALA A 220 -10.85 -15.20 -2.51
N SER A 221 -12.07 -15.72 -2.33
CA SER A 221 -13.01 -15.18 -1.34
C SER A 221 -12.48 -15.28 0.09
N ARG A 222 -11.70 -16.33 0.41
CA ARG A 222 -11.07 -16.49 1.73
C ARG A 222 -9.98 -15.45 1.96
N SER A 223 -9.13 -15.23 0.95
CA SER A 223 -8.09 -14.20 1.01
C SER A 223 -8.70 -12.79 1.12
N GLU A 224 -9.71 -12.47 0.32
CA GLU A 224 -10.43 -11.20 0.39
C GLU A 224 -11.06 -10.96 1.77
N LEU A 225 -11.67 -11.99 2.38
CA LEU A 225 -12.20 -11.90 3.73
C LEU A 225 -11.11 -11.62 4.77
N ALA A 226 -9.94 -12.24 4.64
CA ALA A 226 -8.80 -11.98 5.52
C ALA A 226 -8.32 -10.51 5.39
N TYR A 227 -8.22 -9.99 4.16
CA TYR A 227 -7.90 -8.58 3.93
C TYR A 227 -9.00 -7.63 4.43
N ALA A 228 -10.28 -7.99 4.33
CA ALA A 228 -11.36 -7.19 4.92
C ALA A 228 -11.26 -7.09 6.45
N TYR A 229 -10.86 -8.17 7.13
CA TYR A 229 -10.54 -8.12 8.55
C TYR A 229 -9.31 -7.25 8.85
N LEU A 230 -8.25 -7.35 8.03
CA LEU A 230 -7.06 -6.50 8.18
C LEU A 230 -7.39 -5.01 8.05
N GLU A 231 -8.14 -4.62 7.01
CA GLU A 231 -8.51 -3.23 6.72
C GLU A 231 -9.54 -2.64 7.70
N SER A 232 -10.16 -3.49 8.54
CA SER A 232 -11.08 -3.09 9.61
C SER A 232 -10.47 -3.22 11.01
N GLU A 233 -9.14 -3.24 11.14
CA GLU A 233 -8.43 -3.34 12.42
C GLU A 233 -8.77 -4.61 13.23
N GLN A 234 -9.08 -5.71 12.54
CA GLN A 234 -9.33 -7.04 13.10
C GLN A 234 -8.20 -8.02 12.73
N GLN A 235 -6.96 -7.61 12.96
CA GLN A 235 -5.76 -8.34 12.53
C GLN A 235 -5.69 -9.76 13.11
N GLU A 236 -6.08 -9.94 14.37
CA GLU A 236 -6.12 -11.27 15.00
C GLU A 236 -7.08 -12.21 14.26
N LYS A 237 -8.28 -11.73 13.88
CA LYS A 237 -9.24 -12.54 13.12
C LYS A 237 -8.73 -12.89 11.72
N ALA A 238 -8.02 -11.97 11.06
CA ALA A 238 -7.41 -12.22 9.77
C ALA A 238 -6.35 -13.34 9.87
N ILE A 239 -5.47 -13.26 10.88
CA ILE A 239 -4.44 -14.27 11.14
C ILE A 239 -5.07 -15.61 11.51
N ASP A 240 -6.06 -15.64 12.40
CA ASP A 240 -6.73 -16.87 12.83
C ASP A 240 -7.45 -17.56 11.66
N LEU A 241 -8.13 -16.79 10.80
CA LEU A 241 -8.77 -17.32 9.60
C LEU A 241 -7.75 -18.01 8.67
N LEU A 242 -6.65 -17.33 8.39
CA LEU A 242 -5.60 -17.83 7.49
C LEU A 242 -4.82 -19.00 8.09
N GLN A 243 -4.59 -19.00 9.40
CA GLN A 243 -3.98 -20.12 10.11
C GLN A 243 -4.90 -21.35 10.08
N ALA A 244 -6.20 -21.19 10.33
CA ALA A 244 -7.16 -22.28 10.22
C ALA A 244 -7.26 -22.85 8.80
N TRP A 245 -7.16 -22.00 7.78
CA TRP A 245 -7.10 -22.44 6.39
C TRP A 245 -5.79 -23.20 6.11
N HIS A 246 -4.65 -22.65 6.51
CA HIS A 246 -3.34 -23.31 6.45
C HIS A 246 -3.40 -24.71 7.07
N ASP A 247 -3.83 -24.83 8.33
CA ASP A 247 -3.83 -26.08 9.08
C ASP A 247 -4.71 -27.17 8.45
N LYS A 248 -5.78 -26.77 7.74
CA LYS A 248 -6.69 -27.69 7.06
C LYS A 248 -6.13 -28.21 5.74
N GLU A 249 -5.25 -27.47 5.08
CA GLU A 249 -4.72 -27.83 3.77
C GLU A 249 -3.39 -28.59 3.89
N PRO A 250 -3.31 -29.85 3.39
CA PRO A 250 -2.04 -30.57 3.39
C PRO A 250 -1.06 -29.92 2.40
N PRO A 251 0.27 -29.99 2.64
CA PRO A 251 1.29 -29.48 1.71
C PRO A 251 1.17 -30.05 0.30
N TRP A 252 0.81 -31.33 0.20
CA TRP A 252 0.64 -32.06 -1.06
C TRP A 252 -0.72 -32.75 -1.07
N ARG A 253 -1.42 -32.69 -2.21
CA ARG A 253 -2.60 -33.53 -2.48
C ARG A 253 -2.17 -34.77 -3.24
N TRP A 254 -2.98 -35.82 -3.19
CA TRP A 254 -2.63 -37.12 -3.77
C TRP A 254 -3.67 -37.55 -4.80
N SER A 255 -3.22 -37.87 -6.02
CA SER A 255 -4.07 -38.46 -7.06
C SER A 255 -4.00 -39.98 -6.97
N ASN A 256 -5.16 -40.64 -6.85
CA ASN A 256 -5.30 -42.09 -6.72
C ASN A 256 -4.39 -42.74 -5.65
N GLY A 257 -4.01 -41.97 -4.61
CA GLY A 257 -3.12 -42.40 -3.52
C GLY A 257 -1.67 -42.68 -3.91
N LYS A 258 -1.23 -42.35 -5.14
CA LYS A 258 0.10 -42.76 -5.66
C LYS A 258 1.00 -41.62 -6.10
N SER A 259 0.42 -40.51 -6.58
CA SER A 259 1.20 -39.39 -7.10
C SER A 259 0.85 -38.11 -6.36
N PRO A 260 1.80 -37.49 -5.63
CA PRO A 260 1.58 -36.19 -5.03
C PRO A 260 1.50 -35.13 -6.13
N TYR A 261 0.66 -34.14 -5.94
CA TYR A 261 0.58 -32.94 -6.78
C TYR A 261 0.43 -31.70 -5.91
N ALA A 262 0.81 -30.55 -6.47
CA ALA A 262 0.83 -29.28 -5.76
C ALA A 262 -0.57 -28.92 -5.23
N ASN A 263 -0.63 -28.50 -3.96
CA ASN A 263 -1.84 -27.95 -3.38
C ASN A 263 -1.83 -26.43 -3.48
N TRP A 264 -2.47 -25.88 -4.52
CA TRP A 264 -2.54 -24.42 -4.70
C TRP A 264 -3.31 -23.72 -3.59
N SER A 265 -4.33 -24.35 -3.00
CA SER A 265 -5.04 -23.79 -1.85
C SER A 265 -4.15 -23.66 -0.61
N ARG A 266 -3.19 -24.59 -0.43
CA ARG A 266 -2.18 -24.47 0.62
C ARG A 266 -1.22 -23.30 0.34
N TYR A 267 -0.76 -23.19 -0.90
CA TYR A 267 0.08 -22.07 -1.33
C TYR A 267 -0.59 -20.71 -1.08
N GLU A 268 -1.86 -20.57 -1.44
CA GLU A 268 -2.63 -19.33 -1.22
C GLU A 268 -2.76 -19.02 0.28
N ALA A 269 -3.08 -20.02 1.11
CA ALA A 269 -3.15 -19.82 2.56
C ALA A 269 -1.81 -19.33 3.14
N ASP A 270 -0.69 -19.97 2.75
CA ASP A 270 0.65 -19.66 3.26
C ASP A 270 1.11 -18.26 2.84
N LEU A 271 0.92 -17.91 1.56
CA LEU A 271 1.26 -16.59 1.03
C LEU A 271 0.47 -15.48 1.73
N ASN A 272 -0.85 -15.63 1.79
CA ASN A 272 -1.72 -14.63 2.42
C ASN A 272 -1.44 -14.50 3.92
N LEU A 273 -1.17 -15.61 4.63
CA LEU A 273 -0.81 -15.59 6.04
C LEU A 273 0.49 -14.81 6.28
N ALA A 274 1.52 -15.06 5.46
CA ALA A 274 2.78 -14.33 5.55
C ALA A 274 2.58 -12.83 5.29
N MET A 275 1.80 -12.46 4.27
CA MET A 275 1.54 -11.05 3.96
C MET A 275 0.68 -10.35 5.02
N VAL A 276 -0.37 -10.98 5.55
CA VAL A 276 -1.16 -10.42 6.65
C VAL A 276 -0.32 -10.26 7.92
N ARG A 277 0.59 -11.20 8.22
CA ARG A 277 1.59 -11.04 9.29
C ARG A 277 2.49 -9.83 9.03
N ALA A 278 2.95 -9.64 7.80
CA ALA A 278 3.77 -8.49 7.43
C ALA A 278 3.03 -7.16 7.66
N TYR A 279 1.80 -7.02 7.15
CA TYR A 279 0.96 -5.83 7.33
C TYR A 279 0.54 -5.59 8.78
N SER A 280 0.53 -6.65 9.60
CA SER A 280 0.29 -6.58 11.05
C SER A 280 1.56 -6.29 11.88
N GLY A 281 2.71 -6.13 11.21
CA GLY A 281 3.99 -5.75 11.81
C GLY A 281 4.93 -6.90 12.18
N ASP A 282 4.54 -8.17 11.98
CA ASP A 282 5.44 -9.32 12.19
C ASP A 282 6.30 -9.63 10.94
N LEU A 283 7.07 -8.63 10.52
CA LEU A 283 7.94 -8.71 9.35
C LEU A 283 9.01 -9.82 9.43
N PRO A 284 9.62 -10.15 10.59
CA PRO A 284 10.59 -11.24 10.64
C PRO A 284 9.98 -12.63 10.42
N THR A 285 8.77 -12.88 10.91
CA THR A 285 8.09 -14.15 10.62
C THR A 285 7.68 -14.20 9.16
N ALA A 286 7.06 -13.13 8.64
CA ALA A 286 6.71 -13.04 7.22
C ALA A 286 7.93 -13.24 6.30
N GLN A 287 9.07 -12.62 6.63
CA GLN A 287 10.32 -12.83 5.89
C GLN A 287 10.73 -14.30 5.90
N ARG A 288 10.79 -14.94 7.07
CA ARG A 288 11.23 -16.35 7.17
C ARG A 288 10.30 -17.28 6.40
N ASP A 289 8.99 -17.05 6.50
CA ASP A 289 7.97 -17.85 5.82
C ASP A 289 8.14 -17.70 4.28
N LEU A 290 8.25 -16.48 3.78
CA LEU A 290 8.43 -16.22 2.34
C LEU A 290 9.80 -16.67 1.80
N GLU A 291 10.88 -16.51 2.56
CA GLU A 291 12.21 -17.02 2.17
C GLU A 291 12.18 -18.55 2.01
N SER A 292 11.55 -19.25 2.96
CA SER A 292 11.35 -20.71 2.87
C SER A 292 10.53 -21.12 1.63
N MET A 293 9.46 -20.38 1.31
CA MET A 293 8.66 -20.63 0.12
C MET A 293 9.44 -20.36 -1.18
N VAL A 294 10.25 -19.30 -1.22
CA VAL A 294 11.12 -18.96 -2.35
C VAL A 294 12.22 -20.01 -2.56
N ASP A 295 12.77 -20.59 -1.48
CA ASP A 295 13.75 -21.67 -1.57
C ASP A 295 13.17 -22.93 -2.25
N ILE A 296 11.88 -23.19 -2.05
CA ILE A 296 11.17 -24.31 -2.71
C ILE A 296 10.81 -23.97 -4.16
N ALA A 297 10.34 -22.75 -4.42
CA ALA A 297 9.80 -22.33 -5.71
C ALA A 297 10.40 -20.99 -6.19
N PRO A 298 11.71 -20.93 -6.52
CA PRO A 298 12.39 -19.68 -6.86
C PRO A 298 11.87 -19.04 -8.17
N GLY A 299 11.24 -19.83 -9.03
CA GLY A 299 10.62 -19.38 -10.29
C GLY A 299 9.17 -18.88 -10.15
N ASN A 300 8.62 -18.75 -8.93
CA ASN A 300 7.30 -18.17 -8.72
C ASN A 300 7.41 -16.64 -8.59
N GLY A 301 6.90 -15.90 -9.58
CA GLY A 301 6.95 -14.43 -9.62
C GLY A 301 6.22 -13.77 -8.45
N GLY A 302 5.04 -14.27 -8.07
CA GLY A 302 4.26 -13.76 -6.95
C GLY A 302 5.01 -13.87 -5.61
N LEU A 303 5.73 -14.96 -5.37
CA LEU A 303 6.57 -15.11 -4.17
C LEU A 303 7.77 -14.16 -4.17
N GLN A 304 8.41 -13.96 -5.32
CA GLN A 304 9.49 -12.96 -5.43
C GLN A 304 8.95 -11.56 -5.14
N SER A 305 7.78 -11.21 -5.68
CA SER A 305 7.14 -9.91 -5.45
C SER A 305 6.76 -9.72 -3.97
N ALA A 306 6.11 -10.71 -3.35
CA ALA A 306 5.75 -10.67 -1.93
C ALA A 306 6.97 -10.51 -1.01
N LEU A 307 8.05 -11.27 -1.26
CA LEU A 307 9.31 -11.12 -0.52
C LEU A 307 9.96 -9.75 -0.75
N GLY A 308 9.87 -9.23 -1.97
CA GLY A 308 10.29 -7.86 -2.31
C GLY A 308 9.56 -6.81 -1.47
N SER A 309 8.23 -6.92 -1.36
CA SER A 309 7.40 -6.04 -0.51
C SER A 309 7.78 -6.14 0.97
N VAL A 310 8.04 -7.33 1.49
CA VAL A 310 8.52 -7.49 2.87
C VAL A 310 9.89 -6.84 3.05
N TYR A 311 10.84 -7.04 2.14
CA TYR A 311 12.13 -6.36 2.21
C TYR A 311 12.01 -4.84 2.15
N MET A 312 11.07 -4.31 1.38
CA MET A 312 10.77 -2.88 1.34
C MET A 312 10.28 -2.37 2.70
N MET A 313 9.31 -3.04 3.32
CA MET A 313 8.79 -2.71 4.66
C MET A 313 9.87 -2.81 5.75
N ARG A 314 10.87 -3.68 5.57
CA ARG A 314 12.03 -3.79 6.47
C ARG A 314 13.08 -2.69 6.26
N GLY A 315 12.91 -1.83 5.26
CA GLY A 315 13.83 -0.73 4.94
C GLY A 315 14.99 -1.15 4.03
N TRP A 316 14.82 -2.18 3.20
CA TRP A 316 15.85 -2.69 2.29
C TRP A 316 15.48 -2.51 0.81
N PRO A 317 15.44 -1.26 0.31
CA PRO A 317 14.94 -0.98 -1.03
C PRO A 317 15.80 -1.61 -2.15
N ARG A 318 17.11 -1.80 -1.97
CA ARG A 318 17.92 -2.50 -3.00
C ARG A 318 17.60 -3.98 -3.06
N ARG A 319 17.42 -4.63 -1.90
CA ARG A 319 16.99 -6.04 -1.84
C ARG A 319 15.57 -6.20 -2.39
N ALA A 320 14.67 -5.28 -2.05
CA ALA A 320 13.31 -5.25 -2.59
C ALA A 320 13.34 -5.16 -4.11
N LEU A 321 14.06 -4.17 -4.67
CA LEU A 321 14.19 -3.98 -6.11
C LEU A 321 14.69 -5.24 -6.83
N GLN A 322 15.70 -5.92 -6.27
CA GLN A 322 16.21 -7.16 -6.86
C GLN A 322 15.11 -8.22 -6.98
N ARG A 323 14.31 -8.41 -5.93
CA ARG A 323 13.20 -9.38 -5.92
C ARG A 323 12.10 -8.98 -6.89
N GLN A 324 11.76 -7.69 -6.95
CA GLN A 324 10.75 -7.20 -7.88
C GLN A 324 11.20 -7.31 -9.34
N GLN A 325 12.47 -7.08 -9.64
CA GLN A 325 13.03 -7.33 -10.98
C GLN A 325 12.98 -8.81 -11.36
N MET A 326 13.26 -9.72 -10.42
CA MET A 326 13.10 -11.17 -10.67
C MET A 326 11.64 -11.52 -10.95
N ALA A 327 10.70 -11.00 -10.17
CA ALA A 327 9.26 -11.18 -10.39
C ALA A 327 8.85 -10.68 -11.79
N HIS A 328 9.28 -9.48 -12.16
CA HIS A 328 8.98 -8.88 -13.46
C HIS A 328 9.58 -9.66 -14.66
N VAL A 329 10.75 -10.28 -14.51
CA VAL A 329 11.32 -11.16 -15.54
C VAL A 329 10.51 -12.45 -15.69
N LEU A 330 9.96 -12.98 -14.59
CA LEU A 330 9.15 -14.20 -14.59
C LEU A 330 7.74 -13.95 -15.17
N ASP A 331 7.13 -12.84 -14.79
CA ASP A 331 5.85 -12.38 -15.35
C ASP A 331 5.87 -10.85 -15.58
N PRO A 332 6.16 -10.40 -16.82
CA PRO A 332 6.17 -8.98 -17.14
C PRO A 332 4.82 -8.28 -16.99
N ARG A 333 3.71 -9.05 -16.96
CA ARG A 333 2.35 -8.50 -16.85
C ARG A 333 1.89 -8.33 -15.41
N ASP A 334 2.62 -8.89 -14.45
CA ASP A 334 2.32 -8.71 -13.04
C ASP A 334 2.42 -7.22 -12.68
N ILE A 335 1.32 -6.68 -12.16
CA ILE A 335 1.25 -5.28 -11.75
C ILE A 335 1.98 -5.07 -10.43
N GLU A 336 1.97 -6.06 -9.52
CA GLU A 336 2.55 -5.92 -8.18
C GLU A 336 4.07 -5.79 -8.26
N ALA A 337 4.70 -6.57 -9.15
CA ALA A 337 6.13 -6.45 -9.43
C ALA A 337 6.52 -5.04 -9.93
N ARG A 338 5.73 -4.47 -10.85
CA ARG A 338 5.97 -3.13 -11.40
C ARG A 338 5.74 -2.03 -10.37
N LEU A 339 4.68 -2.15 -9.55
CA LEU A 339 4.41 -1.27 -8.41
C LEU A 339 5.56 -1.29 -7.41
N GLY A 340 6.04 -2.48 -7.03
CA GLY A 340 7.18 -2.62 -6.11
C GLY A 340 8.50 -2.11 -6.69
N MET A 341 8.71 -2.21 -8.02
CA MET A 341 9.87 -1.59 -8.68
C MET A 341 9.81 -0.08 -8.62
N GLU A 342 8.64 0.53 -8.90
CA GLU A 342 8.41 1.97 -8.80
C GLU A 342 8.71 2.47 -7.37
N GLU A 343 8.12 1.82 -6.35
CA GLU A 343 8.30 2.18 -4.94
C GLU A 343 9.77 2.09 -4.53
N ALA A 344 10.47 1.02 -4.94
CA ALA A 344 11.88 0.83 -4.64
C ALA A 344 12.77 1.87 -5.35
N TYR A 345 12.46 2.26 -6.58
CA TYR A 345 13.20 3.32 -7.28
C TYR A 345 13.00 4.68 -6.64
N VAL A 346 11.77 5.03 -6.20
CA VAL A 346 11.51 6.25 -5.42
C VAL A 346 12.34 6.26 -4.13
N ALA A 347 12.33 5.16 -3.36
CA ALA A 347 13.12 5.03 -2.14
C ALA A 347 14.64 5.09 -2.37
N LEU A 348 15.10 4.73 -3.57
CA LEU A 348 16.50 4.83 -4.01
C LEU A 348 16.83 6.16 -4.68
N GLN A 349 15.94 7.16 -4.63
CA GLN A 349 16.13 8.47 -5.26
C GLN A 349 16.42 8.34 -6.77
N ARG A 350 15.72 7.42 -7.45
CA ARG A 350 15.82 7.15 -8.90
C ARG A 350 14.49 7.42 -9.58
N ASP A 351 13.97 8.63 -9.40
CA ASP A 351 12.75 9.11 -10.03
C ASP A 351 12.79 8.98 -11.57
N ASP A 352 13.98 9.04 -12.16
CA ASP A 352 14.22 8.81 -13.59
C ASP A 352 13.83 7.39 -14.05
N LEU A 353 13.97 6.39 -13.17
CA LEU A 353 13.57 5.01 -13.43
C LEU A 353 12.16 4.68 -12.93
N ALA A 354 11.69 5.36 -11.88
CA ALA A 354 10.33 5.21 -11.36
C ALA A 354 9.28 5.81 -12.32
N ARG A 355 9.54 7.00 -12.87
CA ARG A 355 8.60 7.73 -13.74
C ARG A 355 8.05 6.91 -14.91
N PRO A 356 8.85 6.24 -15.75
CA PRO A 356 8.30 5.47 -16.87
C PRO A 356 7.41 4.30 -16.41
N LEU A 357 7.69 3.69 -15.25
CA LEU A 357 6.83 2.65 -14.67
C LEU A 357 5.52 3.25 -14.16
N HIS A 358 5.60 4.38 -13.44
CA HIS A 358 4.44 5.14 -12.99
C HIS A 358 3.51 5.50 -14.16
N ASP A 359 4.04 6.15 -15.19
CA ASP A 359 3.26 6.66 -16.33
C ASP A 359 2.59 5.50 -17.12
N ASP A 360 3.30 4.38 -17.30
CA ASP A 360 2.75 3.18 -17.94
C ASP A 360 1.60 2.56 -17.11
N LEU A 361 1.80 2.40 -15.80
CA LEU A 361 0.79 1.84 -14.90
C LEU A 361 -0.46 2.72 -14.84
N VAL A 362 -0.31 4.04 -14.73
CA VAL A 362 -1.44 4.98 -14.73
C VAL A 362 -2.21 4.93 -16.06
N ALA A 363 -1.51 4.83 -17.19
CA ALA A 363 -2.14 4.76 -18.50
C ALA A 363 -2.93 3.44 -18.71
N ARG A 364 -2.35 2.30 -18.30
CA ARG A 364 -2.93 0.96 -18.56
C ARG A 364 -3.92 0.49 -17.49
N TYR A 365 -3.77 0.96 -16.24
CA TYR A 365 -4.52 0.49 -15.08
C TYR A 365 -5.13 1.62 -14.22
N PRO A 366 -5.78 2.65 -14.82
CA PRO A 366 -6.22 3.85 -14.09
C PRO A 366 -7.29 3.59 -13.02
N THR A 367 -8.05 2.49 -13.15
CA THR A 367 -9.12 2.13 -12.22
C THR A 367 -8.65 1.23 -11.08
N GLN A 368 -7.43 0.67 -11.15
CA GLN A 368 -6.91 -0.23 -10.12
C GLN A 368 -6.64 0.55 -8.81
N PRO A 369 -7.17 0.12 -7.65
CA PRO A 369 -6.95 0.80 -6.37
C PRO A 369 -5.45 0.99 -6.03
N ALA A 370 -4.62 -0.04 -6.23
CA ALA A 370 -3.18 0.03 -5.95
C ALA A 370 -2.47 1.09 -6.80
N VAL A 371 -2.80 1.19 -8.10
CA VAL A 371 -2.24 2.19 -9.02
C VAL A 371 -2.70 3.61 -8.66
N ARG A 372 -3.96 3.78 -8.22
CA ARG A 372 -4.45 5.07 -7.72
C ARG A 372 -3.73 5.52 -6.45
N ARG A 373 -3.35 4.57 -5.56
CA ARG A 373 -2.54 4.87 -4.38
C ARG A 373 -1.11 5.23 -4.74
N MET A 374 -0.49 4.48 -5.66
CA MET A 374 0.83 4.80 -6.23
C MET A 374 0.84 6.21 -6.84
N ASP A 375 -0.13 6.56 -7.69
CA ASP A 375 -0.23 7.91 -8.28
C ASP A 375 -0.39 9.01 -7.21
N GLN A 376 -1.18 8.76 -6.15
CA GLN A 376 -1.29 9.71 -5.04
C GLN A 376 0.04 9.90 -4.29
N ALA A 377 0.76 8.80 -4.03
CA ALA A 377 2.07 8.83 -3.39
C ALA A 377 3.11 9.53 -4.28
N TRP A 378 3.13 9.24 -5.58
CA TRP A 378 3.99 9.89 -6.57
C TRP A 378 3.73 11.39 -6.65
N ARG A 379 2.46 11.82 -6.68
CA ARG A 379 2.08 13.24 -6.68
C ARG A 379 2.48 13.95 -5.39
N ALA A 380 2.40 13.28 -4.24
CA ALA A 380 2.92 13.82 -2.98
C ALA A 380 4.45 13.96 -3.03
N HIS A 381 5.15 12.87 -3.33
CA HIS A 381 6.62 12.79 -3.44
C HIS A 381 7.22 13.79 -4.43
N ARG A 382 6.55 14.04 -5.56
CA ARG A 382 7.06 14.96 -6.61
C ARG A 382 6.52 16.37 -6.51
N GLY A 383 5.45 16.58 -5.75
CA GLY A 383 4.75 17.85 -5.64
C GLY A 383 5.43 18.85 -4.70
N TRP A 384 4.71 19.96 -4.45
CA TRP A 384 5.12 20.93 -3.43
C TRP A 384 5.14 20.28 -2.05
N GLN A 385 6.20 20.55 -1.29
CA GLN A 385 6.32 20.13 0.09
C GLN A 385 6.31 21.34 1.02
N LEU A 386 5.61 21.22 2.15
CA LEU A 386 5.52 22.24 3.18
C LEU A 386 5.73 21.57 4.54
N LYS A 387 6.61 22.15 5.35
CA LYS A 387 6.78 21.82 6.75
C LYS A 387 6.59 23.09 7.57
N ALA A 388 5.68 23.07 8.52
CA ALA A 388 5.51 24.13 9.52
C ALA A 388 5.67 23.54 10.91
N TRP A 389 6.33 24.25 11.82
CA TRP A 389 6.57 23.77 13.18
C TRP A 389 6.50 24.91 14.18
N THR A 390 6.18 24.55 15.42
CA THR A 390 6.27 25.41 16.59
C THR A 390 6.74 24.60 17.79
N ASP A 391 7.63 25.19 18.56
CA ASP A 391 8.14 24.70 19.83
C ASP A 391 8.09 25.88 20.80
N ILE A 392 7.40 25.73 21.91
CA ILE A 392 7.27 26.76 22.94
C ILE A 392 7.60 26.11 24.26
N GLY A 393 8.51 26.68 25.03
CA GLY A 393 8.87 26.15 26.33
C GLY A 393 9.08 27.23 27.37
N ARG A 394 9.07 26.75 28.61
CA ARG A 394 9.32 27.56 29.79
C ARG A 394 10.19 26.78 30.76
N SER A 395 11.30 27.39 31.12
CA SER A 395 12.23 26.90 32.14
C SER A 395 11.98 27.67 33.44
N SER A 396 11.95 26.95 34.56
CA SER A 396 11.73 27.51 35.89
C SER A 396 12.55 26.77 36.95
N GLY A 397 12.93 27.46 38.02
CA GLY A 397 13.95 26.96 38.95
C GLY A 397 15.35 27.27 38.44
N GLY A 398 16.38 26.74 39.11
CA GLY A 398 17.77 27.11 38.85
C GLY A 398 18.19 28.40 39.55
N GLY A 399 19.45 28.50 39.97
CA GLY A 399 20.00 29.67 40.67
C GLY A 399 20.36 30.86 39.78
N GLY A 400 19.97 30.85 38.49
CA GLY A 400 20.46 31.79 37.47
C GLY A 400 19.73 31.70 36.12
N ILE A 401 20.41 32.14 35.05
CA ILE A 401 19.92 32.15 33.66
C ILE A 401 20.00 30.73 33.07
N SER A 402 18.85 30.17 32.65
CA SER A 402 18.82 28.88 31.96
C SER A 402 19.56 28.96 30.61
N PRO A 403 20.39 27.95 30.26
CA PRO A 403 21.00 27.86 28.92
C PRO A 403 19.99 27.81 27.78
N LEU A 404 18.77 27.34 28.06
CA LEU A 404 17.65 27.32 27.13
C LEU A 404 16.88 28.66 27.07
N GLY A 405 17.14 29.55 28.03
CA GLY A 405 16.30 30.71 28.33
C GLY A 405 15.12 30.37 29.24
N ASN A 406 14.58 31.40 29.91
CA ASN A 406 13.44 31.25 30.82
C ASN A 406 12.14 30.97 30.03
N ASN A 407 11.99 31.61 28.87
CA ASN A 407 10.99 31.27 27.88
C ASN A 407 11.68 31.13 26.52
N ASP A 408 11.43 30.03 25.83
CA ASP A 408 11.90 29.81 24.47
C ASP A 408 10.70 29.59 23.53
N ARG A 409 10.80 30.16 22.33
CA ARG A 409 9.78 30.02 21.28
C ARG A 409 10.49 29.92 19.94
N ARG A 410 10.26 28.82 19.24
CA ARG A 410 10.72 28.59 17.88
C ARG A 410 9.50 28.30 17.03
N TYR A 411 9.31 29.03 15.96
CA TYR A 411 8.31 28.67 14.96
C TYR A 411 8.85 28.97 13.59
N GLY A 412 8.57 28.07 12.66
CA GLY A 412 9.12 28.16 11.32
C GLY A 412 8.29 27.47 10.28
N MET A 413 8.63 27.78 9.05
CA MET A 413 8.04 27.21 7.86
C MET A 413 9.13 26.99 6.82
N GLU A 414 9.09 25.85 6.14
CA GLU A 414 9.91 25.52 4.99
C GLU A 414 9.00 25.08 3.85
N VAL A 415 9.22 25.60 2.65
CA VAL A 415 8.52 25.24 1.42
C VAL A 415 9.53 24.76 0.40
N GLN A 416 9.23 23.65 -0.28
CA GLN A 416 10.05 23.12 -1.35
C GLN A 416 9.23 23.04 -2.66
N THR A 417 9.86 23.40 -3.77
CA THR A 417 9.30 23.25 -5.11
C THR A 417 9.07 21.78 -5.45
N PRO A 418 8.23 21.46 -6.45
CA PRO A 418 8.22 20.16 -7.09
C PRO A 418 9.63 19.70 -7.51
N VAL A 419 9.80 18.39 -7.70
CA VAL A 419 11.07 17.82 -8.16
C VAL A 419 11.35 18.31 -9.60
N LEU A 420 12.51 18.95 -9.77
CA LEU A 420 13.03 19.44 -11.04
C LEU A 420 14.07 18.44 -11.56
N ASP A 421 13.95 18.05 -12.83
CA ASP A 421 14.89 17.12 -13.50
C ASP A 421 15.18 15.82 -12.71
N ASP A 422 14.15 15.30 -12.04
CA ASP A 422 14.19 14.04 -11.26
C ASP A 422 15.19 13.99 -10.11
N ARG A 423 15.77 15.14 -9.71
CA ARG A 423 16.81 15.16 -8.67
C ARG A 423 16.96 16.45 -7.87
N TRP A 424 16.40 17.55 -8.35
CA TRP A 424 16.59 18.87 -7.73
C TRP A 424 15.31 19.39 -7.07
N ARG A 425 15.44 20.06 -5.93
CA ARG A 425 14.40 20.91 -5.35
C ARG A 425 15.00 22.24 -4.95
N LEU A 426 14.27 23.32 -5.18
CA LEU A 426 14.55 24.59 -4.53
C LEU A 426 13.72 24.66 -3.26
N PHE A 427 14.25 25.29 -2.22
CA PHE A 427 13.51 25.52 -0.99
C PHE A 427 13.73 26.92 -0.45
N ALA A 428 12.75 27.38 0.31
CA ALA A 428 12.82 28.59 1.11
C ALA A 428 12.33 28.28 2.53
N LEU A 429 12.94 28.91 3.52
CA LEU A 429 12.55 28.79 4.92
C LEU A 429 12.48 30.16 5.58
N ALA A 430 11.61 30.25 6.58
CA ALA A 430 11.52 31.35 7.51
C ALA A 430 11.35 30.78 8.91
N GLU A 431 12.19 31.19 9.86
CA GLU A 431 12.14 30.70 11.24
C GLU A 431 12.39 31.84 12.21
N ARG A 432 11.46 32.05 13.14
CA ARG A 432 11.64 32.96 14.27
C ARG A 432 12.08 32.17 15.49
N ARG A 433 13.15 32.62 16.16
CA ARG A 433 13.59 32.08 17.47
C ARG A 433 13.58 33.22 18.49
N SER A 434 12.64 33.20 19.43
CA SER A 434 12.56 34.16 20.54
C SER A 434 12.98 33.47 21.82
N VAL A 435 14.00 34.00 22.49
CA VAL A 435 14.51 33.49 23.77
C VAL A 435 14.60 34.65 24.75
N ASP A 436 13.97 34.49 25.90
CA ASP A 436 14.01 35.44 27.02
C ASP A 436 15.04 34.94 28.06
N PHE A 437 16.17 35.63 28.19
CA PHE A 437 17.10 35.51 29.31
C PHE A 437 16.72 36.52 30.41
N GLN A 438 17.25 36.38 31.65
CA GLN A 438 16.79 37.20 32.80
C GLN A 438 16.76 38.71 32.51
N ASP A 439 17.81 39.23 31.85
CA ASP A 439 17.95 40.67 31.59
C ASP A 439 17.96 41.02 30.09
N GLN A 440 17.78 40.04 29.20
CA GLN A 440 17.91 40.25 27.75
C GLN A 440 16.98 39.34 26.96
N ARG A 441 16.35 39.88 25.93
CA ARG A 441 15.58 39.11 24.94
C ARG A 441 16.27 39.15 23.59
N ILE A 442 16.36 38.01 22.91
CA ILE A 442 16.81 37.91 21.53
C ILE A 442 15.73 37.23 20.68
N ASP A 443 15.43 37.77 19.49
CA ASP A 443 14.32 37.30 18.66
C ASP A 443 14.58 37.24 17.13
N PRO A 444 15.71 36.68 16.64
CA PRO A 444 16.00 36.64 15.22
C PRO A 444 14.91 35.95 14.40
N LEU A 445 14.55 36.59 13.29
CA LEU A 445 13.92 35.95 12.14
C LEU A 445 15.03 35.55 11.16
N TRP A 446 15.23 34.24 11.02
CA TRP A 446 16.07 33.64 10.01
C TRP A 446 15.26 33.47 8.73
N LEU A 447 15.77 34.02 7.63
CA LEU A 447 15.26 33.79 6.29
C LEU A 447 16.33 33.05 5.51
N GLY A 448 15.95 31.99 4.81
CA GLY A 448 16.89 31.20 4.02
C GLY A 448 16.29 30.69 2.74
N ALA A 449 17.16 30.41 1.77
CA ALA A 449 16.80 29.72 0.55
C ALA A 449 17.97 28.87 0.08
N GLY A 450 17.66 27.79 -0.62
CA GLY A 450 18.67 26.85 -1.04
C GLY A 450 18.20 25.88 -2.11
N VAL A 451 19.09 24.95 -2.41
CA VAL A 451 18.89 23.87 -3.35
C VAL A 451 19.20 22.55 -2.67
N ARG A 452 18.38 21.54 -2.96
CA ARG A 452 18.58 20.15 -2.58
C ARG A 452 18.76 19.30 -3.82
N TYR A 453 19.71 18.39 -3.76
CA TYR A 453 20.00 17.37 -4.75
C TYR A 453 19.77 16.00 -4.12
N ARG A 454 19.07 15.10 -4.80
CA ARG A 454 18.88 13.70 -4.40
C ARG A 454 18.88 12.83 -5.65
N PHE A 455 19.88 11.97 -5.80
CA PHE A 455 19.95 11.05 -6.93
C PHE A 455 20.76 9.78 -6.60
N GLY A 456 20.09 8.64 -6.64
CA GLY A 456 20.68 7.34 -6.36
C GLY A 456 21.22 7.24 -4.94
N ARG A 457 22.55 7.35 -4.80
CA ARG A 457 23.24 7.23 -3.51
C ARG A 457 23.63 8.57 -2.89
N LEU A 458 23.53 9.66 -3.65
CA LEU A 458 24.03 10.96 -3.26
C LEU A 458 22.87 11.88 -2.93
N ASP A 459 22.88 12.42 -1.71
CA ASP A 459 22.07 13.56 -1.32
C ASP A 459 23.00 14.75 -1.02
N ALA A 460 22.59 15.96 -1.40
CA ALA A 460 23.35 17.16 -1.11
C ALA A 460 22.41 18.36 -0.91
N GLU A 461 22.85 19.33 -0.13
CA GLU A 461 22.13 20.57 0.12
C GLU A 461 23.11 21.74 0.14
N ALA A 462 22.70 22.87 -0.41
CA ALA A 462 23.37 24.14 -0.22
C ALA A 462 22.34 25.23 0.04
N ALA A 463 22.57 26.05 1.06
CA ALA A 463 21.62 27.08 1.48
C ALA A 463 22.32 28.32 1.98
N VAL A 464 21.69 29.47 1.73
CA VAL A 464 22.07 30.76 2.27
C VAL A 464 21.02 31.17 3.27
N LEU A 465 21.44 31.62 4.46
CA LEU A 465 20.55 32.02 5.54
C LEU A 465 20.99 33.35 6.13
N ARG A 466 20.04 34.21 6.52
CA ARG A 466 20.31 35.51 7.12
C ARG A 466 19.33 35.77 8.25
N ALA A 467 19.85 36.12 9.42
CA ALA A 467 19.07 36.65 10.52
C ALA A 467 18.86 38.16 10.37
N ASN A 468 17.72 38.67 10.86
CA ASN A 468 17.38 40.09 10.82
C ASN A 468 17.75 40.88 12.09
N ASP A 469 18.52 40.30 12.99
CA ASP A 469 18.94 40.89 14.28
C ASP A 469 20.27 41.66 14.19
N HIS A 470 20.85 41.76 12.99
CA HIS A 470 22.14 42.40 12.70
C HIS A 470 23.35 41.76 13.40
N ILE A 471 23.24 40.52 13.87
CA ILE A 471 24.34 39.77 14.52
C ILE A 471 24.93 38.76 13.52
N GLY A 472 26.23 38.89 13.24
CA GLY A 472 26.95 38.06 12.28
C GLY A 472 26.64 38.35 10.81
N ASP A 473 27.34 37.63 9.94
CA ASP A 473 27.24 37.75 8.48
C ASP A 473 26.13 36.88 7.88
N THR A 474 25.98 36.91 6.55
CA THR A 474 25.12 35.95 5.86
C THR A 474 25.71 34.56 6.03
N GLY A 475 24.92 33.63 6.56
CA GLY A 475 25.30 32.25 6.78
C GLY A 475 25.23 31.43 5.49
N LEU A 476 26.12 30.44 5.40
CA LEU A 476 26.16 29.46 4.32
C LEU A 476 26.13 28.07 4.93
N ARG A 477 25.26 27.20 4.48
CA ARG A 477 25.17 25.80 4.89
C ARG A 477 25.36 24.90 3.69
N VAL A 478 26.25 23.92 3.80
CA VAL A 478 26.49 22.90 2.79
C VAL A 478 26.46 21.53 3.45
N GLY A 479 25.69 20.61 2.88
CA GLY A 479 25.58 19.23 3.32
C GLY A 479 25.79 18.26 2.16
N VAL A 480 26.46 17.14 2.42
CA VAL A 480 26.61 16.02 1.47
C VAL A 480 26.43 14.71 2.22
N GLY A 481 25.58 13.84 1.70
CA GLY A 481 25.28 12.51 2.21
C GLY A 481 25.51 11.42 1.17
N TRP A 482 25.90 10.25 1.63
CA TRP A 482 26.10 9.07 0.79
C TRP A 482 25.48 7.82 1.41
N GLN A 483 24.61 7.17 0.65
CA GLN A 483 24.02 5.88 0.99
C GLN A 483 24.87 4.74 0.43
N PHE A 484 25.61 4.04 1.29
CA PHE A 484 26.49 2.94 0.88
C PHE A 484 25.72 1.69 0.48
N ASN A 485 24.67 1.39 1.23
CA ASN A 485 23.76 0.27 1.04
C ASN A 485 22.46 0.54 1.81
N ASP A 486 21.59 -0.47 1.92
CA ASP A 486 20.30 -0.33 2.62
C ASP A 486 20.45 -0.05 4.12
N ALA A 487 21.60 -0.39 4.71
CA ALA A 487 21.83 -0.26 6.14
C ALA A 487 22.67 0.95 6.54
N TRP A 488 23.52 1.48 5.66
CA TRP A 488 24.49 2.52 6.02
C TRP A 488 24.34 3.78 5.18
N HIS A 489 24.20 4.92 5.87
CA HIS A 489 24.27 6.26 5.33
C HIS A 489 25.27 7.09 6.15
N ALA A 490 26.06 7.92 5.49
CA ALA A 490 26.91 8.89 6.18
C ALA A 490 26.72 10.27 5.56
N GLY A 491 26.80 11.31 6.39
CA GLY A 491 26.66 12.70 5.98
C GLY A 491 27.72 13.60 6.61
N LEU A 492 28.07 14.66 5.89
CA LEU A 492 28.90 15.77 6.35
C LEU A 492 28.12 17.06 6.16
N VAL A 493 28.18 17.95 7.15
CA VAL A 493 27.57 19.28 7.09
C VAL A 493 28.60 20.30 7.56
N ALA A 494 28.71 21.42 6.83
CA ALA A 494 29.47 22.58 7.25
C ALA A 494 28.56 23.81 7.19
N ALA A 495 28.63 24.66 8.20
CA ALA A 495 27.85 25.89 8.26
C ALA A 495 28.71 27.06 8.72
N ARG A 496 28.55 28.22 8.08
CA ARG A 496 29.05 29.52 8.53
C ARG A 496 27.91 30.31 9.14
N ASN A 497 28.15 30.98 10.27
CA ASN A 497 27.10 31.63 11.08
C ASN A 497 25.91 30.68 11.29
N ASP A 498 26.20 29.51 11.87
CA ASP A 498 25.26 28.41 12.02
C ASP A 498 24.10 28.82 12.94
N PRO A 499 22.84 28.76 12.47
CA PRO A 499 21.67 29.00 13.33
C PRO A 499 21.61 28.07 14.55
N GLU A 500 22.21 26.88 14.50
CA GLU A 500 22.25 25.92 15.61
C GLU A 500 23.29 26.27 16.70
N ALA A 501 24.05 27.35 16.54
CA ALA A 501 24.91 27.89 17.59
C ALA A 501 24.10 28.39 18.81
N SER A 502 24.78 28.55 19.96
CA SER A 502 24.14 29.00 21.20
C SER A 502 23.42 30.34 21.05
N MET A 503 22.11 30.37 21.34
CA MET A 503 21.32 31.60 21.38
C MET A 503 21.78 32.55 22.49
N GLN A 504 22.35 32.01 23.58
CA GLN A 504 22.92 32.81 24.65
C GLN A 504 24.24 33.47 24.20
N ALA A 505 25.08 32.77 23.42
CA ALA A 505 26.26 33.36 22.79
C ALA A 505 25.87 34.46 21.80
N ARG A 506 24.84 34.21 21.00
CA ARG A 506 24.30 35.18 20.06
C ARG A 506 23.76 36.44 20.75
N ALA A 507 23.11 36.30 21.91
CA ALA A 507 22.66 37.44 22.70
C ALA A 507 23.83 38.33 23.17
N ALA A 508 25.00 37.73 23.41
CA ALA A 508 26.25 38.43 23.66
C ALA A 508 26.96 38.95 22.38
N GLY A 509 26.34 38.84 21.20
CA GLY A 509 26.91 39.27 19.92
C GLY A 509 27.93 38.31 19.31
N ILE A 510 28.01 37.07 19.80
CA ILE A 510 28.99 36.06 19.37
C ILE A 510 28.32 35.07 18.42
N THR A 511 28.87 34.87 17.23
CA THR A 511 28.42 33.84 16.30
C THR A 511 29.37 32.64 16.24
N ALA A 512 28.94 31.55 15.59
CA ALA A 512 29.77 30.37 15.41
C ALA A 512 29.62 29.74 14.02
N ASP A 513 30.71 29.15 13.57
CA ASP A 513 30.74 28.25 12.43
C ASP A 513 30.77 26.80 12.91
N SER A 514 30.24 25.86 12.13
CA SER A 514 30.22 24.45 12.50
C SER A 514 30.69 23.54 11.37
N VAL A 515 31.25 22.41 11.77
CA VAL A 515 31.41 21.23 10.91
C VAL A 515 30.94 20.01 11.67
N GLY A 516 30.18 19.15 11.01
CA GLY A 516 29.61 17.94 11.59
C GLY A 516 29.67 16.76 10.63
N ALA A 517 29.81 15.57 11.21
CA ALA A 517 29.72 14.28 10.55
C ALA A 517 28.66 13.43 11.25
N GLN A 518 27.84 12.72 10.48
CA GLN A 518 26.85 11.78 10.99
C GLN A 518 26.96 10.46 10.24
N VAL A 519 26.79 9.35 10.95
CA VAL A 519 26.64 8.01 10.38
C VAL A 519 25.37 7.39 10.94
N ALA A 520 24.51 6.91 10.05
CA ALA A 520 23.28 6.22 10.37
C ALA A 520 23.37 4.76 9.94
N TYR A 521 23.12 3.86 10.89
CA TYR A 521 22.97 2.43 10.68
C TYR A 521 21.52 2.00 10.89
N ARG A 522 20.85 1.49 9.86
CA ARG A 522 19.51 0.91 9.95
C ARG A 522 19.57 -0.56 9.57
N ARG A 523 19.59 -1.45 10.56
CA ARG A 523 19.63 -2.90 10.28
C ARG A 523 18.34 -3.36 9.63
N SER A 524 17.20 -2.88 10.12
CA SER A 524 15.86 -3.15 9.59
C SER A 524 14.87 -2.14 10.19
N GLU A 525 13.56 -2.37 10.05
CA GLU A 525 12.48 -1.63 10.72
C GLU A 525 12.61 -1.56 12.25
N ARG A 526 13.42 -2.44 12.85
CA ARG A 526 13.52 -2.60 14.31
C ARG A 526 14.71 -1.93 14.94
N THR A 527 15.74 -1.58 14.17
CA THR A 527 17.00 -1.12 14.76
C THR A 527 17.54 0.02 13.94
N HIS A 528 17.63 1.18 14.57
CA HIS A 528 18.24 2.37 14.03
C HIS A 528 19.26 2.92 15.01
N TRP A 529 20.50 3.11 14.56
CA TRP A 529 21.60 3.60 15.38
C TRP A 529 22.30 4.74 14.66
N THR A 530 22.34 5.90 15.29
CA THR A 530 23.04 7.08 14.78
C THR A 530 24.27 7.40 15.60
N PHE A 531 25.33 7.82 14.94
CA PHE A 531 26.54 8.39 15.53
C PHE A 531 26.78 9.76 14.92
N GLY A 532 27.17 10.72 15.73
CA GLY A 532 27.43 12.08 15.28
C GLY A 532 28.64 12.66 16.00
N ALA A 533 29.41 13.47 15.28
CA ALA A 533 30.44 14.31 15.84
C ALA A 533 30.34 15.70 15.21
N SER A 534 30.45 16.75 16.00
CA SER A 534 30.47 18.12 15.50
C SER A 534 31.47 18.99 16.25
N ARG A 535 31.95 20.03 15.57
CA ARG A 535 32.81 21.06 16.14
C ARG A 535 32.28 22.43 15.75
N PHE A 536 32.03 23.25 16.76
CA PHE A 536 31.71 24.67 16.61
C PHE A 536 32.96 25.51 16.89
N ARG A 537 33.17 26.54 16.08
CA ARG A 537 34.16 27.59 16.29
C ARG A 537 33.40 28.90 16.48
N TYR A 538 33.38 29.39 17.71
CA TYR A 538 32.81 30.67 18.06
C TYR A 538 33.81 31.80 17.78
N GLU A 539 33.30 33.00 17.48
CA GLU A 539 34.10 34.21 17.19
C GLU A 539 34.93 34.68 18.39
N ASP A 540 34.51 34.32 19.60
CA ASP A 540 35.21 34.59 20.85
C ASP A 540 36.41 33.63 21.09
N GLY A 541 36.75 32.79 20.12
CA GLY A 541 37.84 31.82 20.21
C GLY A 541 37.48 30.50 20.90
N ASN A 542 36.24 30.33 21.39
CA ASN A 542 35.80 29.06 21.94
C ASN A 542 35.62 28.01 20.83
N HIS A 543 36.15 26.81 21.08
CA HIS A 543 35.90 25.62 20.28
C HIS A 543 35.08 24.64 21.10
N ARG A 544 33.89 24.30 20.60
CA ARG A 544 33.03 23.31 21.24
C ARG A 544 32.95 22.05 20.39
N GLU A 545 33.40 20.94 20.94
CA GLU A 545 33.34 19.63 20.30
C GLU A 545 32.23 18.81 20.96
N LEU A 546 31.40 18.16 20.15
CA LEU A 546 30.33 17.27 20.61
C LEU A 546 30.46 15.93 19.91
N PHE A 547 30.32 14.85 20.67
CA PHE A 547 30.16 13.50 20.16
C PHE A 547 28.88 12.92 20.74
N GLY A 548 28.06 12.27 19.91
CA GLY A 548 26.78 11.74 20.30
C GLY A 548 26.44 10.43 19.60
N THR A 549 25.62 9.62 20.26
CA THR A 549 25.05 8.42 19.68
C THR A 549 23.64 8.20 20.21
N ALA A 550 22.76 7.64 19.38
CA ALA A 550 21.38 7.33 19.73
C ALA A 550 20.95 6.02 19.06
N LEU A 551 20.40 5.11 19.83
CA LEU A 551 19.90 3.81 19.43
C LEU A 551 18.39 3.76 19.68
N GLU A 552 17.64 3.44 18.64
CA GLU A 552 16.25 3.04 18.72
C GLU A 552 16.14 1.54 18.40
N GLN A 553 15.54 0.79 19.31
CA GLN A 553 15.35 -0.65 19.18
C GLN A 553 13.89 -1.02 19.43
N ARG A 554 13.17 -1.49 18.42
CA ARG A 554 11.83 -2.07 18.56
C ARG A 554 11.91 -3.31 19.46
N LEU A 555 11.26 -3.24 20.61
CA LEU A 555 11.19 -4.30 21.61
C LEU A 555 9.93 -5.17 21.41
N LEU A 556 8.81 -4.53 21.06
CA LEU A 556 7.54 -5.21 20.83
C LEU A 556 6.81 -4.59 19.64
N THR A 557 6.28 -5.44 18.77
CA THR A 557 5.32 -5.06 17.73
C THR A 557 4.06 -5.88 17.90
N ARG A 558 2.93 -5.19 18.04
CA ARG A 558 1.58 -5.74 18.03
C ARG A 558 0.71 -4.86 17.11
N PRO A 559 -0.42 -5.35 16.61
CA PRO A 559 -1.21 -4.63 15.60
C PRO A 559 -1.51 -3.16 15.92
N ARG A 560 -1.77 -2.85 17.21
CA ARG A 560 -2.05 -1.48 17.67
C ARG A 560 -0.99 -0.87 18.56
N TRP A 561 0.10 -1.59 18.84
CA TRP A 561 1.10 -1.17 19.83
C TRP A 561 2.52 -1.39 19.32
N LEU A 562 3.30 -0.32 19.33
CA LEU A 562 4.73 -0.38 19.09
C LEU A 562 5.45 0.11 20.35
N ILE A 563 6.42 -0.68 20.82
CA ILE A 563 7.27 -0.30 21.95
C ILE A 563 8.71 -0.29 21.50
N ASP A 564 9.33 0.89 21.53
CA ASP A 564 10.74 1.11 21.24
C ASP A 564 11.51 1.35 22.54
N GLY A 565 12.64 0.66 22.67
CA GLY A 565 13.69 0.98 23.62
C GLY A 565 14.59 2.06 23.04
N LEU A 566 14.83 3.11 23.82
CA LEU A 566 15.67 4.23 23.44
C LEU A 566 16.91 4.22 24.33
N ALA A 567 18.08 4.44 23.72
CA ALA A 567 19.31 4.70 24.45
C ALA A 567 20.08 5.79 23.72
N SER A 568 20.58 6.79 24.43
CA SER A 568 21.45 7.80 23.84
C SER A 568 22.59 8.15 24.79
N ALA A 569 23.69 8.62 24.23
CA ALA A 569 24.80 9.16 25.00
C ALA A 569 25.46 10.29 24.22
N TYR A 570 25.88 11.33 24.92
CA TYR A 570 26.74 12.35 24.36
C TYR A 570 27.83 12.76 25.33
N ALA A 571 28.89 13.34 24.78
CA ALA A 571 29.91 14.07 25.53
C ALA A 571 30.26 15.35 24.76
N SER A 572 30.48 16.44 25.47
CA SER A 572 31.01 17.66 24.88
C SER A 572 32.16 18.26 25.66
N ARG A 573 32.93 19.11 24.97
CA ARG A 573 34.05 19.85 25.52
C ARG A 573 34.08 21.25 24.93
N GLY A 574 34.05 22.27 25.79
CA GLY A 574 34.39 23.65 25.45
C GLY A 574 35.88 23.92 25.66
N SER A 575 36.46 24.84 24.90
CA SER A 575 37.88 25.22 25.05
C SER A 575 38.09 26.50 25.87
N ARG A 576 37.00 27.14 26.31
CA ARG A 576 37.01 28.45 26.98
C ARG A 576 36.16 28.41 28.25
N ASP A 577 36.76 28.76 29.39
CA ASP A 577 36.09 28.69 30.70
C ASP A 577 35.38 30.00 31.09
N ASP A 578 35.75 31.13 30.47
CA ASP A 578 35.23 32.47 30.75
C ASP A 578 34.22 32.96 29.67
N ALA A 579 33.42 32.05 29.13
CA ALA A 579 32.41 32.37 28.12
C ALA A 579 31.18 33.06 28.76
N PRO A 580 30.56 34.08 28.13
CA PRO A 580 29.35 34.73 28.64
C PRO A 580 28.06 33.91 28.42
N TYR A 581 28.20 32.63 28.08
CA TYR A 581 27.12 31.68 27.82
C TYR A 581 27.47 30.32 28.40
N PHE A 582 26.48 29.44 28.50
CA PHE A 582 26.67 28.09 28.99
C PHE A 582 27.64 27.28 28.12
N ASN A 583 28.87 27.12 28.63
CA ASN A 583 29.98 26.46 27.94
C ASN A 583 30.79 25.59 28.93
N PRO A 584 30.24 24.44 29.37
CA PRO A 584 30.96 23.57 30.29
C PRO A 584 32.30 23.11 29.68
N ALA A 585 33.36 23.08 30.50
CA ALA A 585 34.67 22.60 30.08
C ALA A 585 34.55 21.16 29.56
N ARG A 586 33.82 20.30 30.28
CA ARG A 586 33.41 18.97 29.82
C ARG A 586 32.04 18.61 30.41
N ASP A 587 31.22 17.99 29.61
CA ASP A 587 29.97 17.38 30.05
C ASP A 587 29.74 16.04 29.35
N ARG A 588 28.85 15.22 29.90
CA ARG A 588 28.34 14.02 29.25
C ARG A 588 26.95 13.69 29.77
N MET A 589 26.16 13.04 28.94
CA MET A 589 24.88 12.48 29.34
C MET A 589 24.75 11.07 28.82
N VAL A 590 24.17 10.18 29.62
CA VAL A 590 23.69 8.87 29.17
C VAL A 590 22.21 8.79 29.50
N GLU A 591 21.38 8.52 28.51
CA GLU A 591 19.93 8.44 28.65
C GLU A 591 19.40 7.10 28.17
N ILE A 592 18.46 6.55 28.94
CA ILE A 592 17.68 5.39 28.55
C ILE A 592 16.19 5.73 28.62
N GLY A 593 15.39 5.18 27.73
CA GLY A 593 13.97 5.46 27.69
C GLY A 593 13.14 4.41 26.97
N LEU A 594 11.84 4.59 27.02
CA LEU A 594 10.84 3.81 26.31
C LEU A 594 9.92 4.76 25.55
N ARG A 595 9.62 4.41 24.31
CA ARG A 595 8.59 5.06 23.50
C ARG A 595 7.48 4.06 23.18
N ILE A 596 6.25 4.45 23.49
CA ILE A 596 5.05 3.64 23.30
C ILE A 596 4.16 4.38 22.32
N ASP A 597 3.94 3.79 21.14
CA ASP A 597 3.00 4.26 20.14
C ASP A 597 1.77 3.36 20.17
N GLN A 598 0.59 3.96 20.38
CA GLN A 598 -0.70 3.25 20.28
C GLN A 598 -1.52 3.80 19.12
N GLN A 599 -1.92 2.91 18.21
CA GLN A 599 -2.88 3.21 17.16
C GLN A 599 -4.30 3.25 17.78
N LEU A 600 -4.91 4.45 17.82
CA LEU A 600 -6.24 4.63 18.41
C LEU A 600 -7.35 4.48 17.37
N TRP A 601 -7.10 4.94 16.15
CA TRP A 601 -8.00 4.80 15.01
C TRP A 601 -7.20 4.74 13.71
N ARG A 602 -7.62 3.91 12.76
CA ARG A 602 -7.08 3.87 11.40
C ARG A 602 -8.19 3.50 10.42
N HIS A 603 -8.14 4.10 9.24
CA HIS A 603 -8.94 3.74 8.10
C HIS A 603 -8.09 3.97 6.85
N TYR A 604 -7.56 2.88 6.30
CA TYR A 604 -6.57 2.91 5.21
C TYR A 604 -5.38 3.83 5.55
N GLU A 605 -5.09 4.83 4.70
CA GLU A 605 -3.95 5.74 4.88
C GLU A 605 -4.20 6.83 5.92
N ARG A 606 -5.38 6.86 6.55
CA ARG A 606 -5.74 7.84 7.58
C ARG A 606 -5.66 7.23 8.95
N HIS A 607 -5.03 7.93 9.88
CA HIS A 607 -4.87 7.39 11.22
C HIS A 607 -4.73 8.45 12.30
N PHE A 608 -5.06 8.04 13.52
CA PHE A 608 -4.81 8.80 14.74
C PHE A 608 -4.11 7.91 15.76
N ARG A 609 -2.92 8.33 16.18
CA ARG A 609 -2.14 7.64 17.22
C ARG A 609 -1.68 8.62 18.27
N HIS A 610 -1.41 8.09 19.46
CA HIS A 610 -0.66 8.82 20.47
C HIS A 610 0.70 8.18 20.72
N ARG A 611 1.63 8.96 21.27
CA ARG A 611 2.98 8.56 21.57
C ARG A 611 3.35 9.05 22.96
N LEU A 612 3.71 8.12 23.84
CA LEU A 612 4.27 8.41 25.15
C LEU A 612 5.76 8.06 25.13
N THR A 613 6.63 9.03 25.44
CA THR A 613 8.06 8.76 25.67
C THR A 613 8.38 9.06 27.12
N VAL A 614 9.06 8.13 27.79
CA VAL A 614 9.57 8.32 29.15
C VAL A 614 11.04 7.97 29.15
N SER A 615 11.88 8.86 29.65
CA SER A 615 13.33 8.63 29.73
C SER A 615 13.94 9.14 31.03
N LEU A 616 15.10 8.58 31.35
CA LEU A 616 15.93 8.95 32.49
C LEU A 616 17.38 9.06 32.03
N GLY A 617 17.94 10.26 32.16
CA GLY A 617 19.34 10.54 31.90
C GLY A 617 20.18 10.65 33.17
N ASP A 618 21.46 10.29 33.10
CA ASP A 618 22.51 10.72 34.02
C ASP A 618 23.35 11.78 33.32
N TYR A 619 23.26 13.03 33.75
CA TYR A 619 24.04 14.15 33.25
C TYR A 619 25.18 14.45 34.20
N TRP A 620 26.41 14.40 33.70
CA TRP A 620 27.61 14.75 34.43
C TRP A 620 28.24 16.02 33.83
N GLN A 621 28.65 16.93 34.70
CA GLN A 621 29.34 18.16 34.31
C GLN A 621 30.60 18.35 35.16
N ASP A 622 31.70 18.72 34.51
CA ASP A 622 32.95 19.05 35.20
C ASP A 622 32.73 20.20 36.19
N GLY A 623 33.27 20.07 37.40
CA GLY A 623 33.05 21.02 38.50
C GLY A 623 31.70 20.90 39.25
N HIS A 624 30.72 20.13 38.74
CA HIS A 624 29.38 20.04 39.33
C HIS A 624 28.87 18.62 39.62
N GLY A 625 29.53 17.58 39.08
CA GLY A 625 29.19 16.18 39.35
C GLY A 625 28.04 15.64 38.49
N SER A 626 27.44 14.54 38.92
CA SER A 626 26.36 13.83 38.23
C SER A 626 24.98 14.15 38.81
N ALA A 627 23.97 14.26 37.95
CA ALA A 627 22.58 14.41 38.33
C ALA A 627 21.63 13.69 37.37
N LEU A 628 20.59 13.08 37.94
CA LEU A 628 19.53 12.45 37.15
C LEU A 628 18.62 13.50 36.49
N VAL A 629 18.28 13.26 35.22
CA VAL A 629 17.43 14.09 34.36
C VAL A 629 16.25 13.26 33.87
N PRO A 630 15.10 13.25 34.59
CA PRO A 630 13.89 12.62 34.09
C PRO A 630 13.24 13.46 32.97
N SER A 631 12.66 12.79 31.98
CA SER A 631 11.84 13.42 30.93
C SER A 631 10.62 12.57 30.57
N VAL A 632 9.54 13.26 30.20
CA VAL A 632 8.29 12.68 29.71
C VAL A 632 7.79 13.52 28.53
N SER A 633 7.40 12.87 27.43
CA SER A 633 6.69 13.50 26.32
C SER A 633 5.40 12.75 26.01
N TYR A 634 4.35 13.49 25.69
CA TYR A 634 3.09 12.94 25.23
C TYR A 634 2.62 13.69 23.99
N LEU A 635 2.59 12.99 22.85
CA LEU A 635 2.24 13.53 21.55
C LEU A 635 1.04 12.80 20.95
N HIS A 636 0.32 13.54 20.10
CA HIS A 636 -0.71 13.06 19.20
C HIS A 636 -0.23 13.23 17.76
N GLU A 637 -0.58 12.28 16.90
CA GLU A 637 -0.30 12.31 15.47
C GLU A 637 -1.56 11.97 14.67
N TRP A 638 -1.89 12.86 13.74
CA TRP A 638 -2.94 12.69 12.75
C TRP A 638 -2.32 12.53 11.36
N GLN A 639 -2.68 11.47 10.66
CA GLN A 639 -2.44 11.33 9.23
C GLN A 639 -3.76 11.48 8.48
N PHE A 640 -3.88 12.51 7.65
CA PHE A 640 -5.11 12.80 6.88
C PHE A 640 -5.09 12.19 5.47
N GLY A 641 -3.93 11.71 5.03
CA GLY A 641 -3.69 11.05 3.75
C GLY A 641 -2.18 10.98 3.46
N PRO A 642 -1.78 10.49 2.28
CA PRO A 642 -0.38 10.39 1.89
C PRO A 642 0.34 11.74 2.01
N GLY A 643 1.42 11.74 2.80
CA GLY A 643 2.25 12.91 3.09
C GLY A 643 1.55 14.06 3.81
N ARG A 644 0.44 13.84 4.52
CA ARG A 644 -0.30 14.88 5.26
C ARG A 644 -0.39 14.52 6.73
N VAL A 645 0.55 15.02 7.51
CA VAL A 645 0.71 14.67 8.93
C VAL A 645 0.66 15.91 9.81
N PHE A 646 -0.11 15.85 10.89
CA PHE A 646 -0.16 16.86 11.93
C PHE A 646 0.14 16.23 13.29
N GLU A 647 1.17 16.72 13.95
CA GLU A 647 1.62 16.27 15.27
C GLU A 647 1.51 17.42 16.27
N TYR A 648 1.13 17.12 17.50
CA TYR A 648 1.20 18.08 18.61
C TYR A 648 1.31 17.39 19.96
N GLY A 649 1.90 18.04 20.95
CA GLY A 649 2.10 17.42 22.24
C GLY A 649 2.73 18.32 23.28
N VAL A 650 2.95 17.73 24.45
CA VAL A 650 3.59 18.37 25.59
C VAL A 650 4.81 17.57 26.04
N ARG A 651 5.82 18.29 26.50
CA ARG A 651 7.07 17.74 27.02
C ARG A 651 7.34 18.31 28.40
N TRP A 652 7.89 17.48 29.26
CA TRP A 652 8.36 17.86 30.59
C TRP A 652 9.73 17.24 30.84
N SER A 653 10.63 17.99 31.46
CA SER A 653 11.91 17.47 31.91
C SER A 653 12.46 18.25 33.11
N ARG A 654 13.46 17.67 33.77
CA ARG A 654 14.19 18.34 34.88
C ARG A 654 15.70 18.36 34.65
N PRO A 655 16.18 19.18 33.71
CA PRO A 655 17.61 19.29 33.43
C PRO A 655 18.37 19.91 34.62
N VAL A 656 19.70 19.76 34.59
CA VAL A 656 20.61 20.35 35.57
C VAL A 656 21.73 21.04 34.82
N TYR A 657 21.96 22.31 35.12
CA TYR A 657 23.02 23.11 34.52
C TYR A 657 23.79 23.79 35.65
N ASP A 658 25.12 23.73 35.61
CA ASP A 658 25.99 24.32 36.66
C ASP A 658 25.60 23.87 38.08
N GLY A 659 25.15 22.61 38.23
CA GLY A 659 24.69 22.03 39.49
C GLY A 659 23.28 22.47 39.93
N HIS A 660 22.66 23.39 39.21
CA HIS A 660 21.33 23.90 39.51
C HIS A 660 20.25 23.16 38.72
N ARG A 661 19.26 22.62 39.44
CA ARG A 661 18.15 21.89 38.83
C ARG A 661 17.07 22.85 38.35
N GLU A 662 16.66 22.64 37.11
CA GLU A 662 15.56 23.34 36.46
C GLU A 662 14.37 22.41 36.21
N ARG A 663 13.24 23.00 35.85
CA ARG A 663 12.07 22.33 35.31
C ARG A 663 11.71 23.00 34.00
N HIS A 664 11.68 22.21 32.94
CA HIS A 664 11.26 22.65 31.62
C HIS A 664 9.91 22.02 31.26
N ILE A 665 8.98 22.84 30.79
CA ILE A 665 7.70 22.42 30.23
C ILE A 665 7.61 23.00 28.83
N GLY A 666 7.37 22.14 27.84
CA GLY A 666 7.27 22.51 26.44
C GLY A 666 5.94 22.06 25.82
N PHE A 667 5.52 22.80 24.80
CA PHE A 667 4.50 22.43 23.83
C PHE A 667 5.17 22.39 22.46
N GLU A 668 4.88 21.35 21.68
CA GLU A 668 5.36 21.23 20.30
C GLU A 668 4.18 20.93 19.37
N ALA A 669 4.24 21.45 18.15
CA ALA A 669 3.36 21.05 17.07
C ALA A 669 4.04 21.17 15.71
N ALA A 670 3.71 20.27 14.79
CA ALA A 670 4.25 20.27 13.44
C ALA A 670 3.19 19.83 12.42
N LEU A 671 3.19 20.48 11.26
CA LEU A 671 2.41 20.11 10.09
C LEU A 671 3.37 19.77 8.95
N ARG A 672 3.18 18.63 8.31
CA ARG A 672 3.88 18.20 7.09
C ARG A 672 2.87 17.97 5.99
N TRP A 673 3.19 18.46 4.79
CA TRP A 673 2.40 18.30 3.58
C TRP A 673 3.32 17.92 2.41
N GLY A 674 2.99 16.82 1.72
CA GLY A 674 3.71 16.30 0.55
C GLY A 674 4.98 15.51 0.86
N ASP A 675 5.31 15.30 2.14
CA ASP A 675 6.57 14.68 2.59
C ASP A 675 6.42 13.20 2.95
#